data_AF-K9V1H2-F1
#
_entry.id   AF-K9V1H2-F1
#
_cell.length_a   1.000
_cell.length_b   1.000
_cell.length_c   1.000
_cell.angle_alpha   90.00
_cell.angle_beta   90.00
_cell.angle_gamma   90.00
#
_symmetry.space_group_name_H-M   'P 1'
#
loop_
_entity.id
_entity.type
_entity.pdbx_description
1 polymer ?
#
loop_
_entity_poly.entity_id
_entity_poly.type
_entity_poly.pdbx_seq_one_letter_code
_entity_poly.pdbx_strand_id
1 'polypeptide(L)'
;MTTNSRYALLIGVSEYGEGFENLPGSLRDVEEMQRVLEDSSKGNFQVDTLFNPQRLQMEETIEVFFRGRSKDDLLLFYFSGHGALGNDVSRELHLSTKGTRKEKERLVESSAVAASFLHRQMSISKSKRIIVILDCCFSGKFAFLLNKGEETVDFEILKAQGRVVLASSSSTQVSYQLPGTDEQQRPHLSIYTHYLIEGMEGAAQREKNEWILVQDLHDYTSRKIEIESQTATQPKIIIFDEQGYKLPITKAPKADPYVEYSQAVDQFLQELDKEKEFEGEIEAYSFERECLDIKIETLNITLQKAQEIELEMLLPYKIRAAKSQRYIQAFTKALKKGYPLDDPIRKHLRTIQYDLSLKDDYIQLVEARAIANYINSDESIQSYDLNIKTILNNFPKRLKVIIVCGFLGSGKSTLINNIIKQVSNLKFAISVFEFGEINIDEEPNNAIMMEGFPYDEDNKCKVCGFHYGGSIDNTNSVTQILESEESYDYLIIETSGLADPLPIALKFLGTELRDLTSLESIITVVDADNYSLDLFNSEAAYSQITYADIVLLNKTDLVGTVKLDLLKSEINNIKEGSRIIRCKNSEVLLPFISNLHLDNIHFYIREIKDASLSLVNFQSYRPFSVKKFQNFLDNIYPINIYRCIGIMWFEESSKKHVLLVSGGRFMLDDLDWQNEKERQNLLVFIGRNLDTEFIISKLQECFA
;
A
#
# COMPACT_ATOMS: atom_id res chain seq x y z
N MET A 1 47.13 -12.41 -31.41
CA MET A 1 45.88 -11.63 -31.30
C MET A 1 44.74 -12.65 -31.25
N THR A 2 44.38 -13.11 -30.06
CA THR A 2 43.24 -14.02 -29.87
C THR A 2 41.96 -13.23 -30.13
N THR A 3 41.26 -13.54 -31.21
CA THR A 3 39.94 -12.98 -31.50
C THR A 3 38.95 -13.62 -30.52
N ASN A 4 38.38 -12.82 -29.60
CA ASN A 4 37.32 -13.28 -28.71
C ASN A 4 36.05 -13.51 -29.53
N SER A 5 35.78 -14.75 -29.92
CA SER A 5 34.63 -15.10 -30.75
C SER A 5 33.35 -15.19 -29.91
N ARG A 6 32.21 -14.95 -30.55
CA ARG A 6 30.88 -14.98 -29.94
C ARG A 6 30.03 -16.02 -30.66
N TYR A 7 29.49 -16.98 -29.92
CA TYR A 7 28.70 -18.07 -30.48
C TYR A 7 27.35 -18.14 -29.78
N ALA A 8 26.28 -18.31 -30.55
CA ALA A 8 24.95 -18.53 -29.99
C ALA A 8 24.31 -19.80 -30.55
N LEU A 9 23.60 -20.53 -29.70
CA LEU A 9 22.72 -21.64 -30.09
C LEU A 9 21.30 -21.28 -29.67
N LEU A 10 20.41 -21.14 -30.64
CA LEU A 10 19.01 -20.76 -30.42
C LEU A 10 18.10 -21.93 -30.79
N ILE A 11 17.28 -22.37 -29.84
CA ILE A 11 16.40 -23.53 -30.02
C ILE A 11 14.96 -23.11 -29.80
N GLY A 12 14.11 -23.39 -30.79
CA GLY A 12 12.69 -23.05 -30.78
C GLY A 12 11.85 -24.28 -30.99
N VAL A 13 10.90 -24.54 -30.08
CA VAL A 13 10.00 -25.70 -30.18
C VAL A 13 8.56 -25.21 -30.15
N SER A 14 7.83 -25.45 -31.23
CA SER A 14 6.42 -25.09 -31.39
C SER A 14 5.49 -26.28 -31.54
N GLU A 15 6.00 -27.45 -31.91
CA GLU A 15 5.24 -28.69 -32.09
C GLU A 15 5.58 -29.68 -30.99
N TYR A 16 4.58 -30.41 -30.48
CA TYR A 16 4.75 -31.38 -29.41
C TYR A 16 3.97 -32.67 -29.63
N GLY A 17 4.30 -33.70 -28.85
CA GLY A 17 3.51 -34.92 -28.76
C GLY A 17 2.29 -34.77 -27.86
N GLU A 18 1.58 -35.88 -27.66
CA GLU A 18 0.34 -35.94 -26.87
C GLU A 18 0.50 -35.36 -25.45
N GLY A 19 -0.47 -34.55 -24.99
CA GLY A 19 -0.47 -33.94 -23.66
C GLY A 19 0.26 -32.59 -23.54
N PHE A 20 0.66 -31.99 -24.67
CA PHE A 20 1.17 -30.62 -24.76
C PHE A 20 0.48 -29.84 -25.89
N GLU A 21 0.25 -28.55 -25.66
CA GLU A 21 -0.28 -27.64 -26.68
C GLU A 21 0.85 -27.05 -27.53
N ASN A 22 0.58 -26.82 -28.82
CA ASN A 22 1.53 -26.19 -29.73
C ASN A 22 1.76 -24.71 -29.38
N LEU A 23 3.00 -24.26 -29.53
CA LEU A 23 3.46 -22.89 -29.23
C LEU A 23 4.04 -22.24 -30.49
N PRO A 24 3.21 -21.80 -31.45
CA PRO A 24 3.71 -21.29 -32.73
C PRO A 24 4.60 -20.03 -32.60
N GLY A 25 4.51 -19.28 -31.50
CA GLY A 25 5.38 -18.13 -31.24
C GLY A 25 6.84 -18.48 -30.97
N SER A 26 7.13 -19.69 -30.47
CA SER A 26 8.50 -20.08 -30.09
C SER A 26 9.48 -20.11 -31.27
N LEU A 27 9.01 -20.33 -32.50
CA LEU A 27 9.86 -20.23 -33.68
C LEU A 27 10.19 -18.76 -33.99
N ARG A 28 9.18 -17.89 -33.91
CA ARG A 28 9.34 -16.45 -34.13
C ARG A 28 10.26 -15.81 -33.10
N ASP A 29 10.16 -16.25 -31.84
CA ASP A 29 11.06 -15.83 -30.77
C ASP A 29 12.54 -16.07 -31.16
N VAL A 30 12.83 -17.25 -31.73
CA VAL A 30 14.18 -17.60 -32.21
C VAL A 30 14.58 -16.78 -33.43
N GLU A 31 13.68 -16.54 -34.37
CA GLU A 31 13.96 -15.72 -35.57
C GLU A 31 14.33 -14.28 -35.20
N GLU A 32 13.59 -13.64 -34.28
CA GLU A 32 13.91 -12.28 -33.83
C GLU A 32 15.19 -12.22 -32.98
N MET A 33 15.42 -13.22 -32.13
CA MET A 33 16.67 -13.36 -31.38
C MET A 33 17.87 -13.55 -32.30
N GLN A 34 17.74 -14.35 -33.36
CA GLN A 34 18.76 -14.53 -34.38
C GLN A 34 19.08 -13.20 -35.06
N ARG A 35 18.06 -12.45 -35.48
CA ARG A 35 18.21 -11.15 -36.15
C ARG A 35 19.09 -10.19 -35.34
N VAL A 36 18.86 -10.07 -34.03
CA VAL A 36 19.60 -9.14 -33.18
C VAL A 36 21.01 -9.64 -32.86
N LEU A 37 21.17 -10.94 -32.63
CA LEU A 37 22.46 -11.51 -32.24
C LEU A 37 23.45 -11.62 -33.42
N GLU A 38 22.97 -11.93 -34.63
CA GLU A 38 23.82 -12.02 -35.84
C GLU A 38 24.28 -10.66 -36.36
N ASP A 39 23.52 -9.59 -36.09
CA ASP A 39 23.83 -8.25 -36.57
C ASP A 39 25.23 -7.82 -36.09
N SER A 40 26.14 -7.65 -37.05
CA SER A 40 27.55 -7.29 -36.82
C SER A 40 27.74 -5.93 -36.11
N SER A 41 26.75 -5.04 -36.20
CA SER A 41 26.74 -3.75 -35.51
C SER A 41 26.26 -3.88 -34.05
N LYS A 42 25.55 -4.95 -33.72
CA LYS A 42 24.96 -5.23 -32.39
C LYS A 42 25.66 -6.42 -31.72
N GLY A 43 25.14 -7.63 -31.91
CA GLY A 43 25.59 -8.84 -31.22
C GLY A 43 26.88 -9.43 -31.78
N ASN A 44 27.02 -9.44 -33.11
CA ASN A 44 28.14 -10.07 -33.83
C ASN A 44 28.41 -11.51 -33.35
N PHE A 45 27.36 -12.28 -33.11
CA PHE A 45 27.43 -13.71 -32.81
C PHE A 45 27.42 -14.53 -34.10
N GLN A 46 28.18 -15.61 -34.11
CA GLN A 46 27.91 -16.74 -35.00
C GLN A 46 26.76 -17.54 -34.40
N VAL A 47 25.61 -17.55 -35.07
CA VAL A 47 24.38 -18.14 -34.55
C VAL A 47 24.05 -19.44 -35.27
N ASP A 48 23.82 -20.50 -34.50
CA ASP A 48 23.24 -21.75 -34.97
C ASP A 48 21.79 -21.85 -34.46
N THR A 49 20.84 -22.17 -35.33
CA THR A 49 19.42 -22.32 -34.98
C THR A 49 18.91 -23.75 -35.13
N LEU A 50 18.00 -24.14 -34.25
CA LEU A 50 17.40 -25.47 -34.25
C LEU A 50 15.89 -25.38 -33.97
N PHE A 51 15.09 -25.71 -34.99
CA PHE A 51 13.63 -25.63 -34.92
C PHE A 51 13.00 -27.03 -34.79
N ASN A 52 12.11 -27.19 -33.82
CA ASN A 52 11.39 -28.45 -33.55
C ASN A 52 12.30 -29.70 -33.57
N PRO A 53 13.46 -29.71 -32.89
CA PRO A 53 14.34 -30.87 -32.88
C PRO A 53 13.72 -32.06 -32.17
N GLN A 54 14.18 -33.25 -32.56
CA GLN A 54 14.06 -34.44 -31.73
C GLN A 54 15.10 -34.40 -30.61
N ARG A 55 14.84 -35.13 -29.51
CA ARG A 55 15.72 -35.14 -28.33
C ARG A 55 17.19 -35.41 -28.66
N LEU A 56 17.48 -36.46 -29.43
CA LEU A 56 18.87 -36.84 -29.75
C LEU A 56 19.59 -35.71 -30.51
N GLN A 57 18.93 -35.12 -31.51
CA GLN A 57 19.47 -34.02 -32.29
C GLN A 57 19.76 -32.78 -31.42
N MET A 58 18.87 -32.50 -30.46
CA MET A 58 19.05 -31.41 -29.51
C MET A 58 20.25 -31.65 -28.58
N GLU A 59 20.37 -32.84 -28.00
CA GLU A 59 21.50 -33.21 -27.13
C GLU A 59 22.85 -33.14 -27.87
N GLU A 60 22.93 -33.70 -29.09
CA GLU A 60 24.13 -33.66 -29.93
C GLU A 60 24.55 -32.22 -30.27
N THR A 61 23.57 -31.38 -30.63
CA THR A 61 23.84 -29.98 -30.99
C THR A 61 24.31 -29.17 -29.78
N ILE A 62 23.71 -29.38 -28.61
CA ILE A 62 24.14 -28.75 -27.35
C ILE A 62 25.57 -29.19 -26.99
N GLU A 63 25.88 -30.48 -27.09
CA GLU A 63 27.23 -30.99 -26.82
C GLU A 63 28.27 -30.36 -27.75
N VAL A 64 27.99 -30.35 -29.06
CA VAL A 64 28.89 -29.74 -30.06
C VAL A 64 29.04 -28.23 -29.81
N PHE A 65 27.97 -27.55 -29.42
CA PHE A 65 28.00 -26.11 -29.14
C PHE A 65 28.97 -25.76 -28.00
N PHE A 66 28.94 -26.49 -26.88
CA PHE A 66 29.84 -26.23 -25.75
C PHE A 66 31.25 -26.81 -25.94
N ARG A 67 31.44 -27.73 -26.87
CA ARG A 67 32.74 -28.35 -27.17
C ARG A 67 33.62 -27.45 -28.06
N GLY A 68 34.94 -27.59 -27.91
CA GLY A 68 35.91 -26.98 -28.83
C GLY A 68 36.13 -25.46 -28.67
N ARG A 69 35.60 -24.86 -27.61
CA ARG A 69 35.67 -23.41 -27.37
C ARG A 69 36.97 -22.96 -26.69
N SER A 70 37.31 -21.69 -26.86
CA SER A 70 38.39 -21.01 -26.17
C SER A 70 37.90 -20.41 -24.84
N LYS A 71 38.84 -20.09 -23.93
CA LYS A 71 38.50 -19.56 -22.59
C LYS A 71 37.77 -18.22 -22.66
N ASP A 72 38.10 -17.39 -23.64
CA ASP A 72 37.62 -16.01 -23.79
C ASP A 72 36.39 -15.88 -24.71
N ASP A 73 35.98 -16.97 -25.36
CA ASP A 73 34.79 -17.03 -26.22
C ASP A 73 33.54 -16.77 -25.38
N LEU A 74 32.61 -15.96 -25.88
CA LEU A 74 31.30 -15.76 -25.26
C LEU A 74 30.28 -16.71 -25.89
N LEU A 75 29.65 -17.53 -25.06
CA LEU A 75 28.61 -18.48 -25.49
C LEU A 75 27.24 -17.99 -25.02
N LEU A 76 26.25 -17.98 -25.90
CA LEU A 76 24.85 -17.69 -25.57
C LEU A 76 23.98 -18.89 -25.97
N PHE A 77 23.35 -19.52 -24.99
CA PHE A 77 22.33 -20.55 -25.24
C PHE A 77 20.94 -19.95 -25.02
N TYR A 78 20.06 -20.04 -26.00
CA TYR A 78 18.67 -19.58 -25.91
C TYR A 78 17.70 -20.72 -26.21
N PHE A 79 16.68 -20.87 -25.38
CA PHE A 79 15.62 -21.85 -25.58
C PHE A 79 14.25 -21.19 -25.43
N SER A 80 13.38 -21.33 -26.43
CA SER A 80 11.95 -21.01 -26.36
C SER A 80 11.10 -22.25 -26.60
N GLY A 81 10.19 -22.54 -25.67
CA GLY A 81 9.27 -23.67 -25.74
C GLY A 81 8.71 -24.06 -24.36
N HIS A 82 8.15 -25.27 -24.26
CA HIS A 82 7.66 -25.77 -22.97
C HIS A 82 8.80 -26.18 -22.04
N GLY A 83 8.61 -25.90 -20.75
CA GLY A 83 9.41 -26.49 -19.68
C GLY A 83 8.57 -27.52 -18.95
N ALA A 84 9.07 -28.74 -18.80
CA ALA A 84 8.36 -29.82 -18.14
C ALA A 84 9.11 -30.25 -16.87
N LEU A 85 8.36 -30.70 -15.86
CA LEU A 85 8.96 -31.22 -14.63
C LEU A 85 9.06 -32.73 -14.69
N GLY A 86 10.22 -33.26 -14.30
CA GLY A 86 10.45 -34.67 -14.08
C GLY A 86 9.49 -35.25 -13.04
N ASN A 87 9.33 -36.56 -13.08
CA ASN A 87 8.42 -37.30 -12.20
C ASN A 87 9.06 -37.67 -10.87
N ASP A 88 10.36 -37.46 -10.74
CA ASP A 88 11.12 -37.71 -9.54
C ASP A 88 10.82 -36.68 -8.43
N VAL A 89 11.31 -36.92 -7.22
CA VAL A 89 11.09 -36.02 -6.07
C VAL A 89 11.75 -34.67 -6.28
N SER A 90 12.87 -34.62 -7.04
CA SER A 90 13.55 -33.36 -7.34
C SER A 90 12.72 -32.47 -8.27
N ARG A 91 11.79 -33.07 -9.04
CA ARG A 91 10.94 -32.39 -10.02
C ARG A 91 11.84 -31.55 -10.93
N GLU A 92 12.86 -32.19 -11.50
CA GLU A 92 13.89 -31.56 -12.34
C GLU A 92 13.28 -30.91 -13.59
N LEU A 93 13.81 -29.75 -14.00
CA LEU A 93 13.43 -29.10 -15.26
C LEU A 93 13.91 -29.91 -16.47
N HIS A 94 13.02 -30.13 -17.42
CA HIS A 94 13.31 -30.69 -18.73
C HIS A 94 12.90 -29.71 -19.83
N LEU A 95 13.79 -29.46 -20.79
CA LEU A 95 13.54 -28.68 -21.99
C LEU A 95 12.81 -29.56 -23.01
N SER A 96 11.63 -29.14 -23.43
CA SER A 96 10.82 -29.89 -24.38
C SER A 96 11.46 -29.96 -25.77
N THR A 97 11.12 -31.02 -26.49
CA THR A 97 11.51 -31.30 -27.88
C THR A 97 10.24 -31.60 -28.68
N LYS A 98 10.35 -31.75 -30.01
CA LYS A 98 9.19 -32.09 -30.85
C LYS A 98 8.45 -33.35 -30.40
N GLY A 99 9.17 -34.33 -29.87
CA GLY A 99 8.61 -35.60 -29.41
C GLY A 99 8.11 -35.60 -27.97
N THR A 100 8.22 -34.47 -27.25
CA THR A 100 7.85 -34.39 -25.83
C THR A 100 6.37 -34.63 -25.64
N ARG A 101 6.03 -35.56 -24.74
CA ARG A 101 4.66 -36.00 -24.49
C ARG A 101 4.43 -36.34 -23.03
N LYS A 102 3.16 -36.38 -22.62
CA LYS A 102 2.72 -36.90 -21.32
C LYS A 102 1.96 -38.21 -21.48
N GLU A 103 2.06 -39.05 -20.46
CA GLU A 103 1.19 -40.20 -20.27
C GLU A 103 0.55 -40.09 -18.88
N LYS A 104 -0.79 -40.03 -18.80
CA LYS A 104 -1.53 -39.83 -17.54
C LYS A 104 -1.01 -38.63 -16.74
N GLU A 105 -0.85 -37.48 -17.39
CA GLU A 105 -0.32 -36.22 -16.84
C GLU A 105 1.15 -36.27 -16.35
N ARG A 106 1.87 -37.37 -16.59
CA ARG A 106 3.29 -37.50 -16.25
C ARG A 106 4.17 -37.36 -17.47
N LEU A 107 5.27 -36.65 -17.32
CA LEU A 107 6.23 -36.44 -18.41
C LEU A 107 6.86 -37.78 -18.81
N VAL A 108 6.89 -38.10 -20.11
CA VAL A 108 7.76 -39.16 -20.59
C VAL A 108 9.19 -38.60 -20.70
N GLU A 109 9.98 -38.70 -19.63
CA GLU A 109 11.29 -38.02 -19.52
C GLU A 109 12.23 -38.33 -20.68
N SER A 110 12.19 -39.55 -21.23
CA SER A 110 13.01 -39.93 -22.38
C SER A 110 12.70 -39.15 -23.67
N SER A 111 11.63 -38.35 -23.68
CA SER A 111 11.19 -37.52 -24.81
C SER A 111 11.56 -36.04 -24.67
N ALA A 112 12.27 -35.64 -23.61
CA ALA A 112 12.71 -34.27 -23.37
C ALA A 112 14.20 -34.26 -22.94
N VAL A 113 14.85 -33.09 -22.98
CA VAL A 113 16.25 -32.94 -22.57
C VAL A 113 16.32 -32.44 -21.14
N ALA A 114 16.97 -33.20 -20.24
CA ALA A 114 17.12 -32.79 -18.84
C ALA A 114 18.01 -31.54 -18.70
N ALA A 115 17.64 -30.61 -17.83
CA ALA A 115 18.43 -29.40 -17.58
C ALA A 115 19.81 -29.72 -16.95
N SER A 116 19.94 -30.83 -16.22
CA SER A 116 21.24 -31.34 -15.75
C SER A 116 22.20 -31.68 -16.89
N PHE A 117 21.70 -32.12 -18.05
CA PHE A 117 22.54 -32.34 -19.23
C PHE A 117 23.13 -31.01 -19.72
N LEU A 118 22.30 -29.98 -19.87
CA LEU A 118 22.75 -28.64 -20.25
C LEU A 118 23.78 -28.10 -19.23
N HIS A 119 23.48 -28.18 -17.94
CA HIS A 119 24.39 -27.77 -16.87
C HIS A 119 25.74 -28.50 -16.92
N ARG A 120 25.73 -29.80 -17.19
CA ARG A 120 26.95 -30.60 -17.37
C ARG A 120 27.77 -30.10 -18.56
N GLN A 121 27.14 -29.83 -19.71
CA GLN A 121 27.83 -29.31 -20.89
C GLN A 121 28.44 -27.92 -20.64
N MET A 122 27.72 -27.05 -19.94
CA MET A 122 28.25 -25.75 -19.49
C MET A 122 29.46 -25.93 -18.57
N SER A 123 29.38 -26.88 -17.63
CA SER A 123 30.42 -27.12 -16.63
C SER A 123 31.73 -27.59 -17.26
N ILE A 124 31.66 -28.47 -18.25
CA ILE A 124 32.84 -29.01 -18.95
C ILE A 124 33.35 -28.12 -20.09
N SER A 125 32.62 -27.05 -20.45
CA SER A 125 33.06 -26.09 -21.46
C SER A 125 34.36 -25.40 -21.04
N LYS A 126 35.27 -25.24 -22.00
CA LYS A 126 36.50 -24.46 -21.81
C LYS A 126 36.23 -22.97 -21.69
N SER A 127 35.15 -22.48 -22.33
CA SER A 127 34.73 -21.10 -22.16
C SER A 127 34.22 -20.89 -20.74
N LYS A 128 34.66 -19.79 -20.14
CA LYS A 128 34.17 -19.36 -18.84
C LYS A 128 33.01 -18.37 -18.97
N ARG A 129 32.81 -17.77 -20.15
CA ARG A 129 31.83 -16.72 -20.42
C ARG A 129 30.58 -17.31 -21.07
N ILE A 130 29.57 -17.64 -20.26
CA ILE A 130 28.38 -18.36 -20.72
C ILE A 130 27.12 -17.64 -20.25
N ILE A 131 26.25 -17.31 -21.20
CA ILE A 131 24.91 -16.77 -20.99
C ILE A 131 23.91 -17.85 -21.38
N VAL A 132 22.97 -18.16 -20.51
CA VAL A 132 21.85 -19.06 -20.81
C VAL A 132 20.56 -18.28 -20.63
N ILE A 133 19.68 -18.30 -21.61
CA ILE A 133 18.37 -17.64 -21.56
C ILE A 133 17.30 -18.71 -21.80
N LEU A 134 16.44 -18.91 -20.80
CA LEU A 134 15.39 -19.93 -20.82
C LEU A 134 14.02 -19.26 -20.83
N ASP A 135 13.42 -19.19 -22.01
CA ASP A 135 12.03 -18.80 -22.19
C ASP A 135 11.10 -20.01 -22.16
N CYS A 136 10.95 -20.57 -20.96
CA CYS A 136 10.09 -21.71 -20.72
C CYS A 136 9.56 -21.75 -19.28
N CYS A 137 8.49 -22.50 -19.07
CA CYS A 137 7.89 -22.72 -17.77
C CYS A 137 8.88 -23.38 -16.80
N PHE A 138 8.80 -23.02 -15.51
CA PHE A 138 9.67 -23.57 -14.45
C PHE A 138 11.17 -23.37 -14.65
N SER A 139 11.60 -22.46 -15.54
CA SER A 139 13.01 -22.17 -15.83
C SER A 139 13.80 -21.79 -14.58
N GLY A 140 13.17 -21.12 -13.60
CA GLY A 140 13.76 -20.80 -12.30
C GLY A 140 14.19 -22.00 -11.46
N LYS A 141 13.79 -23.23 -11.80
CA LYS A 141 14.29 -24.45 -11.15
C LYS A 141 15.72 -24.80 -11.52
N PHE A 142 16.26 -24.22 -12.59
CA PHE A 142 17.65 -24.40 -12.97
C PHE A 142 18.61 -24.02 -11.82
N ALA A 143 18.23 -23.08 -10.95
CA ALA A 143 18.99 -22.71 -9.76
C ALA A 143 19.17 -23.87 -8.75
N PHE A 144 18.19 -24.77 -8.62
CA PHE A 144 18.29 -25.89 -7.66
C PHE A 144 19.30 -26.96 -8.09
N LEU A 145 19.59 -27.08 -9.39
CA LEU A 145 20.65 -27.95 -9.89
C LEU A 145 22.03 -27.48 -9.42
N LEU A 146 22.18 -26.18 -9.11
CA LEU A 146 23.43 -25.59 -8.62
C LEU A 146 23.66 -25.89 -7.14
N ASN A 147 22.59 -25.93 -6.35
CA ASN A 147 22.67 -26.18 -4.90
C ASN A 147 22.78 -27.67 -4.53
N LYS A 148 22.59 -28.59 -5.49
CA LYS A 148 22.60 -30.05 -5.27
C LYS A 148 23.91 -30.75 -5.65
N GLY A 149 24.98 -30.00 -5.93
CA GLY A 149 26.31 -30.58 -6.11
C GLY A 149 26.76 -31.31 -4.84
N GLU A 150 26.94 -32.63 -4.96
CA GLU A 150 27.32 -33.54 -3.89
C GLU A 150 28.54 -33.06 -3.08
N GLU A 151 28.46 -33.20 -1.76
CA GLU A 151 29.64 -33.31 -0.90
C GLU A 151 30.56 -34.39 -1.51
N THR A 152 31.78 -33.99 -1.91
CA THR A 152 32.91 -34.81 -2.45
C THR A 152 33.36 -34.53 -3.89
N VAL A 153 33.53 -33.26 -4.29
CA VAL A 153 34.60 -32.88 -5.24
C VAL A 153 35.12 -31.49 -4.85
N ASP A 154 36.44 -31.32 -4.77
CA ASP A 154 37.16 -30.11 -4.33
C ASP A 154 36.44 -28.78 -4.60
N PHE A 155 36.05 -28.09 -3.52
CA PHE A 155 35.41 -26.78 -3.49
C PHE A 155 36.25 -25.64 -4.12
N GLU A 156 37.47 -25.90 -4.57
CA GLU A 156 38.34 -24.90 -5.22
C GLU A 156 38.21 -24.85 -6.76
N ILE A 157 37.60 -25.85 -7.42
CA ILE A 157 37.55 -25.92 -8.89
C ILE A 157 36.32 -25.20 -9.51
N LEU A 158 35.32 -24.80 -8.70
CA LEU A 158 34.03 -24.26 -9.16
C LEU A 158 33.79 -22.78 -8.88
N LYS A 159 34.83 -21.94 -8.79
CA LYS A 159 34.67 -20.49 -9.04
C LYS A 159 34.60 -20.25 -10.56
N ALA A 160 33.46 -20.57 -11.16
CA ALA A 160 33.21 -20.53 -12.60
C ALA A 160 33.00 -19.09 -13.14
N GLN A 161 34.06 -18.27 -13.08
CA GLN A 161 34.13 -16.86 -13.51
C GLN A 161 33.38 -16.54 -14.82
N GLY A 162 32.28 -15.80 -14.77
CA GLY A 162 31.58 -15.24 -15.93
C GLY A 162 30.44 -16.08 -16.49
N ARG A 163 29.66 -16.77 -15.65
CA ARG A 163 28.45 -17.51 -16.09
C ARG A 163 27.17 -16.91 -15.50
N VAL A 164 26.10 -16.93 -16.30
CA VAL A 164 24.79 -16.38 -15.90
C VAL A 164 23.64 -17.10 -16.63
N VAL A 165 22.52 -17.30 -15.92
CA VAL A 165 21.28 -17.84 -16.48
C VAL A 165 20.16 -16.82 -16.26
N LEU A 166 19.49 -16.42 -17.33
CA LEU A 166 18.26 -15.65 -17.33
C LEU A 166 17.07 -16.61 -17.55
N ALA A 167 16.09 -16.56 -16.66
CA ALA A 167 14.93 -17.44 -16.69
C ALA A 167 13.65 -16.61 -16.74
N SER A 168 12.74 -16.92 -17.67
CA SER A 168 11.47 -16.19 -17.84
C SER A 168 10.47 -16.39 -16.70
N SER A 169 10.66 -17.42 -15.86
CA SER A 169 9.75 -17.72 -14.76
C SER A 169 10.43 -18.19 -13.47
N SER A 170 9.74 -18.01 -12.34
CA SER A 170 10.10 -18.59 -11.05
C SER A 170 9.87 -20.11 -11.03
N SER A 171 10.40 -20.81 -10.02
CA SER A 171 10.39 -22.29 -9.93
C SER A 171 9.01 -22.95 -9.84
N THR A 172 7.92 -22.18 -9.79
CA THR A 172 6.56 -22.64 -9.49
C THR A 172 5.50 -22.30 -10.54
N GLN A 173 5.81 -21.58 -11.63
CA GLN A 173 4.79 -20.97 -12.50
C GLN A 173 5.14 -21.01 -14.01
N VAL A 174 4.13 -20.70 -14.83
CA VAL A 174 4.06 -20.87 -16.30
C VAL A 174 4.49 -19.58 -17.02
N SER A 175 5.19 -19.70 -18.16
CA SER A 175 5.57 -18.57 -19.03
C SER A 175 4.40 -18.12 -19.92
N TYR A 176 4.29 -16.82 -20.18
CA TYR A 176 3.15 -16.22 -20.89
C TYR A 176 3.49 -15.83 -22.34
N GLN A 177 2.56 -16.09 -23.26
CA GLN A 177 2.61 -15.63 -24.64
C GLN A 177 1.50 -14.59 -24.91
N LEU A 178 1.80 -13.58 -25.74
CA LEU A 178 0.79 -12.63 -26.20
C LEU A 178 -0.24 -13.33 -27.10
N PRO A 179 -1.55 -13.24 -26.80
CA PRO A 179 -2.58 -13.83 -27.65
C PRO A 179 -2.71 -13.08 -28.98
N GLY A 180 -2.87 -13.81 -30.09
CA GLY A 180 -3.15 -13.25 -31.42
C GLY A 180 -1.98 -13.29 -32.40
N THR A 181 -2.09 -12.48 -33.44
CA THR A 181 -1.10 -12.36 -34.52
C THR A 181 -0.80 -10.91 -34.83
N ASP A 182 0.42 -10.62 -35.27
CA ASP A 182 0.79 -9.29 -35.75
C ASP A 182 0.03 -8.89 -37.02
N GLU A 183 0.26 -7.67 -37.51
CA GLU A 183 -0.38 -7.13 -38.72
C GLU A 183 -0.14 -7.99 -39.97
N GLN A 184 0.89 -8.84 -39.95
CA GLN A 184 1.25 -9.78 -41.02
C GLN A 184 0.69 -11.19 -40.76
N GLN A 185 -0.24 -11.35 -39.81
CA GLN A 185 -0.84 -12.62 -39.38
C GLN A 185 0.18 -13.63 -38.81
N ARG A 186 1.34 -13.18 -38.34
CA ARG A 186 2.33 -14.03 -37.67
C ARG A 186 2.06 -14.08 -36.17
N PRO A 187 2.23 -15.22 -35.48
CA PRO A 187 2.04 -15.33 -34.03
C PRO A 187 2.85 -14.26 -33.29
N HIS A 188 2.29 -13.59 -32.29
CA HIS A 188 3.07 -12.65 -31.48
C HIS A 188 4.23 -13.35 -30.73
N LEU A 189 5.27 -12.56 -30.44
CA LEU A 189 6.39 -12.96 -29.57
C LEU A 189 5.89 -13.32 -28.17
N SER A 190 6.66 -14.12 -27.45
CA SER A 190 6.48 -14.22 -26.00
C SER A 190 6.72 -12.84 -25.35
N ILE A 191 6.05 -12.58 -24.22
CA ILE A 191 6.23 -11.31 -23.50
C ILE A 191 7.69 -11.16 -23.07
N TYR A 192 8.32 -12.26 -22.64
CA TYR A 192 9.71 -12.25 -22.20
C TYR A 192 10.67 -11.92 -23.35
N THR A 193 10.50 -12.59 -24.49
CA THR A 193 11.36 -12.39 -25.66
C THR A 193 11.16 -11.03 -26.28
N HIS A 194 9.93 -10.51 -26.33
CA HIS A 194 9.65 -9.16 -26.81
C HIS A 194 10.51 -8.11 -26.08
N TYR A 195 10.49 -8.10 -24.75
CA TYR A 195 11.28 -7.15 -23.96
C TYR A 195 12.78 -7.46 -23.90
N LEU A 196 13.20 -8.70 -24.13
CA LEU A 196 14.62 -9.02 -24.34
C LEU A 196 15.12 -8.39 -25.64
N ILE A 197 14.38 -8.52 -26.73
CA ILE A 197 14.75 -7.96 -28.03
C ILE A 197 14.80 -6.44 -27.95
N GLU A 198 13.74 -5.81 -27.45
CA GLU A 198 13.68 -4.36 -27.28
C GLU A 198 14.86 -3.85 -26.42
N GLY A 199 15.14 -4.54 -25.31
CA GLY A 199 16.28 -4.23 -24.45
C GLY A 199 17.62 -4.37 -25.18
N MET A 200 17.84 -5.46 -25.91
CA MET A 200 19.06 -5.71 -26.68
C MET A 200 19.26 -4.74 -27.86
N GLU A 201 18.18 -4.13 -28.36
CA GLU A 201 18.23 -3.12 -29.43
C GLU A 201 18.61 -1.73 -28.92
N GLY A 202 18.64 -1.50 -27.61
CA GLY A 202 19.14 -0.25 -27.01
C GLY A 202 18.35 0.24 -25.81
N ALA A 203 17.10 -0.19 -25.64
CA ALA A 203 16.23 0.33 -24.59
C ALA A 203 16.73 0.00 -23.17
N ALA A 204 17.49 -1.09 -23.03
CA ALA A 204 18.06 -1.49 -21.75
C ALA A 204 19.40 -0.80 -21.43
N GLN A 205 19.98 0.02 -22.30
CA GLN A 205 21.27 0.64 -22.03
C GLN A 205 21.19 1.56 -20.81
N ARG A 206 22.02 1.27 -19.80
CA ARG A 206 22.27 2.16 -18.66
C ARG A 206 23.67 2.74 -18.77
N GLU A 207 23.77 4.03 -18.44
CA GLU A 207 25.00 4.83 -18.59
C GLU A 207 25.47 4.91 -20.06
N LYS A 208 26.44 5.78 -20.39
CA LYS A 208 27.00 5.85 -21.76
C LYS A 208 27.97 4.70 -22.06
N ASN A 209 27.62 3.50 -21.63
CA ASN A 209 28.38 2.28 -21.83
C ASN A 209 28.23 1.81 -23.29
N GLU A 210 29.33 1.33 -23.88
CA GLU A 210 29.34 0.84 -25.28
C GLU A 210 28.54 -0.45 -25.46
N TRP A 211 28.29 -1.20 -24.37
CA TRP A 211 27.65 -2.49 -24.39
C TRP A 211 26.44 -2.53 -23.45
N ILE A 212 25.39 -3.21 -23.89
CA ILE A 212 24.26 -3.60 -23.05
C ILE A 212 24.69 -4.84 -22.27
N LEU A 213 24.72 -4.72 -20.94
CA LEU A 213 25.13 -5.79 -20.06
C LEU A 213 23.95 -6.72 -19.74
N VAL A 214 24.25 -7.95 -19.33
CA VAL A 214 23.24 -8.92 -18.90
C VAL A 214 22.37 -8.36 -17.78
N GLN A 215 22.97 -7.62 -16.83
CA GLN A 215 22.23 -7.00 -15.74
C GLN A 215 21.21 -5.98 -16.23
N ASP A 216 21.64 -5.05 -17.09
CA ASP A 216 20.77 -3.96 -17.55
C ASP A 216 19.59 -4.53 -18.35
N LEU A 217 19.86 -5.56 -19.16
CA LEU A 217 18.83 -6.28 -19.90
C LEU A 217 17.84 -6.97 -18.95
N HIS A 218 18.31 -7.66 -17.93
CA HIS A 218 17.44 -8.33 -16.95
C HIS A 218 16.58 -7.33 -16.17
N ASP A 219 17.17 -6.23 -15.71
CA ASP A 219 16.46 -5.18 -14.97
C ASP A 219 15.38 -4.52 -15.83
N TYR A 220 15.71 -4.21 -17.10
CA TYR A 220 14.78 -3.66 -18.07
C TYR A 220 13.59 -4.59 -18.32
N THR A 221 13.88 -5.83 -18.72
CA THR A 221 12.87 -6.84 -19.04
C THR A 221 11.99 -7.15 -17.84
N SER A 222 12.57 -7.27 -16.64
CA SER A 222 11.81 -7.59 -15.42
C SER A 222 10.80 -6.50 -15.06
N ARG A 223 11.19 -5.23 -15.21
CA ARG A 223 10.33 -4.07 -14.93
C ARG A 223 9.18 -3.98 -15.93
N LYS A 224 9.44 -4.10 -17.24
CA LYS A 224 8.39 -4.03 -18.27
C LYS A 224 7.35 -5.14 -18.10
N ILE A 225 7.80 -6.36 -17.79
CA ILE A 225 6.91 -7.49 -17.51
C ILE A 225 6.07 -7.25 -16.26
N GLU A 226 6.65 -6.66 -15.21
CA GLU A 226 5.90 -6.33 -13.99
C GLU A 226 4.77 -5.33 -14.26
N ILE A 227 4.99 -4.35 -15.13
CA ILE A 227 3.98 -3.37 -15.51
C ILE A 227 2.85 -4.04 -16.30
N GLU A 228 3.18 -4.82 -17.34
CA GLU A 228 2.19 -5.43 -18.23
C GLU A 228 1.40 -6.57 -17.56
N SER A 229 2.06 -7.37 -16.74
CA SER A 229 1.50 -8.56 -16.11
C SER A 229 1.98 -8.72 -14.67
N GLN A 230 1.13 -8.28 -13.75
CA GLN A 230 1.48 -8.26 -12.33
C GLN A 230 1.50 -9.66 -11.69
N THR A 231 0.84 -10.67 -12.29
CA THR A 231 0.97 -12.07 -11.87
C THR A 231 1.95 -12.87 -12.71
N ALA A 232 2.52 -12.30 -13.79
CA ALA A 232 3.64 -12.95 -14.46
C ALA A 232 4.79 -13.07 -13.46
N THR A 233 5.41 -14.24 -13.44
CA THR A 233 6.63 -14.44 -12.67
C THR A 233 7.68 -13.43 -13.11
N GLN A 234 8.27 -12.75 -12.15
CA GLN A 234 9.43 -11.94 -12.47
C GLN A 234 10.55 -12.83 -13.01
N PRO A 235 11.17 -12.43 -14.13
CA PRO A 235 12.34 -13.10 -14.63
C PRO A 235 13.40 -13.22 -13.54
N LYS A 236 14.07 -14.36 -13.48
CA LYS A 236 15.17 -14.57 -12.54
C LYS A 236 16.50 -14.48 -13.25
N ILE A 237 17.46 -13.88 -12.56
CA ILE A 237 18.87 -13.96 -12.90
C ILE A 237 19.55 -14.89 -11.88
N ILE A 238 20.22 -15.93 -12.38
CA ILE A 238 20.96 -16.91 -11.58
C ILE A 238 22.44 -16.76 -11.92
N ILE A 239 23.25 -16.57 -10.88
CA ILE A 239 24.60 -16.02 -11.03
C ILE A 239 25.58 -16.90 -10.30
N PHE A 240 26.68 -17.18 -10.99
CA PHE A 240 27.73 -18.08 -10.52
C PHE A 240 28.89 -17.29 -9.89
N ASP A 241 29.05 -16.02 -10.28
CA ASP A 241 29.96 -15.04 -9.71
C ASP A 241 29.62 -13.61 -10.20
N GLU A 242 30.17 -12.60 -9.53
CA GLU A 242 29.95 -11.19 -9.84
C GLU A 242 30.36 -10.76 -11.27
N GLN A 243 31.19 -11.54 -11.98
CA GLN A 243 31.57 -11.21 -13.36
C GLN A 243 30.46 -11.54 -14.36
N GLY A 244 29.54 -12.45 -14.01
CA GLY A 244 28.38 -12.81 -14.84
C GLY A 244 27.48 -11.61 -15.17
N TYR A 245 27.25 -10.71 -14.21
CA TYR A 245 26.47 -9.48 -14.40
C TYR A 245 27.04 -8.56 -15.48
N LYS A 246 28.37 -8.55 -15.62
CA LYS A 246 29.13 -7.62 -16.48
C LYS A 246 29.39 -8.18 -17.88
N LEU A 247 28.77 -9.32 -18.24
CA LEU A 247 28.93 -9.85 -19.58
C LEU A 247 28.18 -8.97 -20.59
N PRO A 248 28.86 -8.54 -21.68
CA PRO A 248 28.22 -7.75 -22.73
C PRO A 248 27.42 -8.65 -23.68
N ILE A 249 26.15 -8.33 -23.91
CA ILE A 249 25.28 -9.03 -24.89
C ILE A 249 25.38 -8.36 -26.26
N THR A 250 24.85 -7.16 -26.43
CA THR A 250 24.86 -6.41 -27.69
C THR A 250 25.58 -5.08 -27.51
N LYS A 251 26.15 -4.55 -28.59
CA LYS A 251 26.62 -3.17 -28.57
C LYS A 251 25.42 -2.24 -28.45
N ALA A 252 25.55 -1.24 -27.59
CA ALA A 252 24.61 -0.16 -27.56
C ALA A 252 24.68 0.63 -28.89
N PRO A 253 23.55 1.06 -29.44
CA PRO A 253 23.51 1.90 -30.63
C PRO A 253 24.37 3.15 -30.43
N LYS A 254 25.27 3.46 -31.38
CA LYS A 254 26.05 4.71 -31.32
C LYS A 254 25.17 5.89 -31.68
N ALA A 255 24.87 6.75 -30.70
CA ALA A 255 24.20 8.04 -30.90
C ALA A 255 22.95 7.93 -31.80
N ASP A 256 22.13 6.90 -31.55
CA ASP A 256 20.85 6.74 -32.25
C ASP A 256 19.81 7.65 -31.57
N PRO A 257 19.30 8.69 -32.25
CA PRO A 257 18.34 9.61 -31.67
C PRO A 257 17.05 8.90 -31.21
N TYR A 258 16.62 7.84 -31.89
CA TYR A 258 15.40 7.12 -31.52
C TYR A 258 15.56 6.35 -30.21
N VAL A 259 16.74 5.80 -29.96
CA VAL A 259 17.07 5.07 -28.73
C VAL A 259 17.26 6.04 -27.56
N GLU A 260 17.91 7.18 -27.80
CA GLU A 260 18.00 8.23 -26.77
C GLU A 260 16.61 8.77 -26.41
N TYR A 261 15.73 8.91 -27.41
CA TYR A 261 14.35 9.32 -27.16
C TYR A 261 13.55 8.27 -26.41
N SER A 262 13.63 6.98 -26.78
CA SER A 262 12.91 5.92 -26.06
C SER A 262 13.37 5.82 -24.60
N GLN A 263 14.65 6.01 -24.31
CA GLN A 263 15.16 6.09 -22.94
C GLN A 263 14.59 7.29 -22.16
N ALA A 264 14.47 8.46 -22.81
CA ALA A 264 13.84 9.63 -22.19
C ALA A 264 12.35 9.38 -21.89
N VAL A 265 11.63 8.76 -22.83
CA VAL A 265 10.24 8.33 -22.64
C VAL A 265 10.16 7.32 -21.48
N ASP A 266 11.05 6.34 -21.42
CA ASP A 266 11.06 5.36 -20.34
C ASP A 266 11.25 5.99 -18.96
N GLN A 267 12.18 6.95 -18.83
CA GLN A 267 12.40 7.70 -17.60
C GLN A 267 11.17 8.52 -17.21
N PHE A 268 10.59 9.23 -18.18
CA PHE A 268 9.36 9.98 -18.00
C PHE A 268 8.21 9.11 -17.48
N LEU A 269 8.00 7.94 -18.09
CA LEU A 269 6.94 7.01 -17.66
C LEU A 269 7.21 6.40 -16.28
N GLN A 270 8.48 6.19 -15.90
CA GLN A 270 8.82 5.75 -14.54
C GLN A 270 8.45 6.79 -13.48
N GLU A 271 8.63 8.08 -13.77
CA GLU A 271 8.23 9.15 -12.87
C GLU A 271 6.71 9.23 -12.73
N LEU A 272 5.98 9.15 -13.85
CA LEU A 272 4.52 9.17 -13.83
C LEU A 272 3.90 7.96 -13.13
N ASP A 273 4.51 6.78 -13.25
CA ASP A 273 3.98 5.55 -12.64
C ASP A 273 4.55 5.24 -11.23
N LYS A 274 5.22 6.21 -10.59
CA LYS A 274 5.83 6.02 -9.26
C LYS A 274 4.82 5.56 -8.19
N GLU A 275 3.60 6.09 -8.26
CA GLU A 275 2.47 5.72 -7.39
C GLU A 275 1.59 4.61 -7.98
N LYS A 276 2.01 4.03 -9.11
CA LYS A 276 1.30 3.01 -9.89
C LYS A 276 -0.05 3.49 -10.43
N GLU A 277 -0.24 4.79 -10.60
CA GLU A 277 -1.52 5.38 -11.02
C GLU A 277 -1.63 5.63 -12.52
N PHE A 278 -0.53 5.50 -13.28
CA PHE A 278 -0.48 5.96 -14.65
C PHE A 278 -1.29 5.07 -15.62
N GLU A 279 -2.29 5.64 -16.29
CA GLU A 279 -3.26 4.90 -17.11
C GLU A 279 -2.85 4.75 -18.59
N GLY A 280 -1.66 5.22 -18.98
CA GLY A 280 -1.15 5.05 -20.34
C GLY A 280 -1.47 6.20 -21.31
N GLU A 281 -1.87 7.37 -20.79
CA GLU A 281 -2.10 8.60 -21.56
C GLU A 281 -1.16 9.70 -21.08
N ILE A 282 -0.29 10.18 -21.97
CA ILE A 282 0.72 11.21 -21.64
C ILE A 282 0.22 12.63 -21.92
N GLU A 283 -0.80 12.76 -22.76
CA GLU A 283 -1.34 14.06 -23.20
C GLU A 283 -1.97 14.85 -22.04
N ALA A 284 -2.40 14.16 -20.98
CA ALA A 284 -2.89 14.77 -19.75
C ALA A 284 -1.80 15.46 -18.91
N TYR A 285 -0.52 15.19 -19.19
CA TYR A 285 0.65 15.68 -18.45
C TYR A 285 1.42 16.72 -19.27
N SER A 286 0.70 17.74 -19.75
CA SER A 286 1.22 18.70 -20.73
C SER A 286 2.42 19.50 -20.22
N PHE A 287 2.55 19.72 -18.91
CA PHE A 287 3.68 20.43 -18.32
C PHE A 287 4.94 19.55 -18.27
N GLU A 288 4.80 18.31 -17.79
CA GLU A 288 5.90 17.36 -17.64
C GLU A 288 6.38 16.85 -19.02
N ARG A 289 5.46 16.71 -19.99
CA ARG A 289 5.75 16.29 -21.37
C ARG A 289 6.67 17.26 -22.13
N GLU A 290 6.75 18.52 -21.72
CA GLU A 290 7.63 19.53 -22.36
C GLU A 290 9.09 19.04 -22.43
N CYS A 291 9.54 18.25 -21.46
CA CYS A 291 10.88 17.64 -21.49
C CYS A 291 11.07 16.69 -22.68
N LEU A 292 10.03 15.95 -23.08
CA LEU A 292 10.05 15.09 -24.26
C LEU A 292 9.99 15.91 -25.55
N ASP A 293 9.17 16.96 -25.60
CA ASP A 293 9.08 17.84 -26.77
C ASP A 293 10.44 18.52 -27.07
N ILE A 294 11.15 19.01 -26.03
CA ILE A 294 12.52 19.52 -26.15
C ILE A 294 13.48 18.45 -26.68
N LYS A 295 13.30 17.18 -26.27
CA LYS A 295 14.12 16.06 -26.76
C LYS A 295 13.85 15.75 -28.23
N ILE A 296 12.60 15.81 -28.68
CA ILE A 296 12.24 15.65 -30.11
C ILE A 296 13.00 16.68 -30.95
N GLU A 297 12.98 17.94 -30.53
CA GLU A 297 13.68 19.03 -31.22
C GLU A 297 15.20 18.84 -31.21
N THR A 298 15.77 18.54 -30.03
CA THR A 298 17.23 18.41 -29.85
C THR A 298 17.80 17.23 -30.63
N LEU A 299 17.05 16.13 -30.72
CA LEU A 299 17.45 14.91 -31.43
C LEU A 299 17.03 14.91 -32.90
N ASN A 300 16.33 15.96 -33.36
CA ASN A 300 15.84 16.13 -34.72
C ASN A 300 14.97 14.94 -35.19
N ILE A 301 14.08 14.49 -34.30
CA ILE A 301 13.14 13.38 -34.56
C ILE A 301 11.84 13.94 -35.13
N THR A 302 11.22 13.24 -36.08
CA THR A 302 9.91 13.66 -36.58
C THR A 302 8.82 13.34 -35.56
N LEU A 303 7.82 14.21 -35.44
CA LEU A 303 6.70 13.99 -34.50
C LEU A 303 6.03 12.62 -34.70
N GLN A 304 5.85 12.19 -35.96
CA GLN A 304 5.31 10.87 -36.28
C GLN A 304 6.15 9.74 -35.66
N LYS A 305 7.49 9.84 -35.76
CA LYS A 305 8.36 8.79 -35.23
C LYS A 305 8.42 8.80 -33.71
N ALA A 306 8.36 9.98 -33.09
CA ALA A 306 8.23 10.12 -31.64
C ALA A 306 6.94 9.46 -31.14
N GLN A 307 5.81 9.71 -31.81
CA GLN A 307 4.52 9.10 -31.48
C GLN A 307 4.53 7.58 -31.62
N GLU A 308 5.20 7.03 -32.65
CA GLU A 308 5.36 5.56 -32.78
C GLU A 308 6.11 4.97 -31.57
N ILE A 309 7.22 5.60 -31.16
CA ILE A 309 8.02 5.16 -30.00
C ILE A 309 7.20 5.27 -28.71
N GLU A 310 6.52 6.40 -28.50
CA GLU A 310 5.65 6.62 -27.34
C GLU A 310 4.54 5.58 -27.27
N LEU A 311 3.87 5.28 -28.41
CA LEU A 311 2.80 4.29 -28.46
C LEU A 311 3.27 2.89 -28.08
N GLU A 312 4.44 2.47 -28.58
CA GLU A 312 5.05 1.18 -28.23
C GLU A 312 5.39 1.13 -26.74
N MET A 313 6.01 2.19 -26.21
CA MET A 313 6.42 2.29 -24.81
C MET A 313 5.25 2.39 -23.83
N LEU A 314 4.11 2.92 -24.28
CA LEU A 314 2.88 3.06 -23.50
C LEU A 314 2.03 1.79 -23.46
N LEU A 315 2.24 0.85 -24.39
CA LEU A 315 1.46 -0.38 -24.49
C LEU A 315 1.34 -1.18 -23.17
N PRO A 316 2.42 -1.36 -22.37
CA PRO A 316 2.33 -2.08 -21.09
C PRO A 316 1.36 -1.41 -20.11
N TYR A 317 1.40 -0.08 -20.05
CA TYR A 317 0.55 0.73 -19.17
C TYR A 317 -0.91 0.69 -19.63
N LYS A 318 -1.15 0.79 -20.94
CA LYS A 318 -2.50 0.69 -21.53
C LYS A 318 -3.13 -0.68 -21.29
N ILE A 319 -2.35 -1.76 -21.42
CA ILE A 319 -2.79 -3.13 -21.11
C ILE A 319 -3.17 -3.25 -19.63
N ARG A 320 -2.33 -2.74 -18.72
CA ARG A 320 -2.62 -2.73 -17.29
C ARG A 320 -3.90 -1.94 -17.01
N ALA A 321 -4.03 -0.72 -17.54
CA ALA A 321 -5.21 0.13 -17.38
C ALA A 321 -6.50 -0.56 -17.87
N ALA A 322 -6.46 -1.22 -19.03
CA ALA A 322 -7.61 -1.97 -19.54
C ALA A 322 -8.02 -3.15 -18.63
N LYS A 323 -7.03 -3.90 -18.09
CA LYS A 323 -7.27 -4.95 -17.09
C LYS A 323 -7.90 -4.36 -15.82
N SER A 324 -7.33 -3.28 -15.29
CA SER A 324 -7.84 -2.57 -14.12
C SER A 324 -9.27 -2.09 -14.33
N GLN A 325 -9.56 -1.47 -15.47
CA GLN A 325 -10.90 -0.98 -15.79
C GLN A 325 -11.92 -2.12 -15.83
N ARG A 326 -11.54 -3.27 -16.38
CA ARG A 326 -12.40 -4.47 -16.40
C ARG A 326 -12.67 -5.00 -14.99
N TYR A 327 -11.66 -4.98 -14.11
CA TYR A 327 -11.83 -5.29 -12.70
C TYR A 327 -12.76 -4.28 -12.02
N ILE A 328 -12.51 -2.98 -12.18
CA ILE A 328 -13.31 -1.87 -11.64
C ILE A 328 -14.77 -2.01 -12.06
N GLN A 329 -15.06 -2.37 -13.32
CA GLN A 329 -16.43 -2.59 -13.78
C GLN A 329 -17.12 -3.74 -13.04
N ALA A 330 -16.43 -4.87 -12.83
CA ALA A 330 -16.95 -6.00 -12.05
C ALA A 330 -17.15 -5.61 -10.58
N PHE A 331 -16.16 -4.91 -10.02
CA PHE A 331 -16.18 -4.43 -8.66
C PHE A 331 -17.30 -3.40 -8.42
N THR A 332 -17.51 -2.45 -9.34
CA THR A 332 -18.60 -1.47 -9.27
C THR A 332 -19.97 -2.13 -9.37
N LYS A 333 -20.11 -3.18 -10.19
CA LYS A 333 -21.33 -4.02 -10.21
C LYS A 333 -21.54 -4.74 -8.88
N ALA A 334 -20.47 -5.17 -8.21
CA ALA A 334 -20.52 -5.74 -6.88
C ALA A 334 -20.92 -4.70 -5.82
N LEU A 335 -20.36 -3.49 -5.87
CA LEU A 335 -20.70 -2.38 -4.97
C LEU A 335 -22.20 -2.06 -5.01
N LYS A 336 -22.82 -2.07 -6.21
CA LYS A 336 -24.27 -1.88 -6.37
C LYS A 336 -25.14 -2.95 -5.71
N LYS A 337 -24.60 -4.13 -5.37
CA LYS A 337 -25.31 -5.18 -4.64
C LYS A 337 -25.25 -4.99 -3.12
N GLY A 338 -24.48 -4.01 -2.64
CA GLY A 338 -24.26 -3.73 -1.23
C GLY A 338 -22.78 -3.77 -0.88
N TYR A 339 -22.37 -2.92 0.06
CA TYR A 339 -21.00 -2.88 0.59
C TYR A 339 -21.06 -2.82 2.14
N PRO A 340 -20.21 -3.56 2.89
CA PRO A 340 -19.11 -4.40 2.41
C PRO A 340 -19.60 -5.63 1.61
N LEU A 341 -18.78 -6.06 0.65
CA LEU A 341 -19.09 -7.21 -0.20
C LEU A 341 -19.08 -8.50 0.65
N ASP A 342 -20.06 -9.37 0.44
CA ASP A 342 -20.11 -10.70 1.07
C ASP A 342 -18.99 -11.64 0.59
N ASP A 343 -18.75 -12.72 1.33
CA ASP A 343 -17.70 -13.70 1.01
C ASP A 343 -17.87 -14.35 -0.39
N PRO A 344 -19.08 -14.72 -0.84
CA PRO A 344 -19.30 -15.22 -2.20
C PRO A 344 -18.89 -14.23 -3.29
N ILE A 345 -19.26 -12.95 -3.17
CA ILE A 345 -18.90 -11.90 -4.13
C ILE A 345 -17.40 -11.66 -4.10
N ARG A 346 -16.77 -11.61 -2.92
CA ARG A 346 -15.31 -11.50 -2.78
C ARG A 346 -14.58 -12.67 -3.44
N LYS A 347 -15.08 -13.90 -3.32
CA LYS A 347 -14.51 -15.07 -4.01
C LYS A 347 -14.58 -14.92 -5.53
N HIS A 348 -15.69 -14.40 -6.05
CA HIS A 348 -15.84 -14.18 -7.50
C HIS A 348 -14.92 -13.07 -8.01
N LEU A 349 -14.76 -11.98 -7.25
CA LEU A 349 -13.79 -10.93 -7.56
C LEU A 349 -12.35 -11.43 -7.55
N ARG A 350 -11.98 -12.32 -6.60
CA ARG A 350 -10.66 -12.98 -6.62
C ARG A 350 -10.44 -13.83 -7.86
N THR A 351 -11.47 -14.52 -8.37
CA THR A 351 -11.38 -15.23 -9.65
C THR A 351 -11.14 -14.26 -10.80
N ILE A 352 -11.88 -13.17 -10.87
CA ILE A 352 -11.70 -12.14 -11.92
C ILE A 352 -10.31 -11.50 -11.82
N GLN A 353 -9.83 -11.19 -10.61
CA GLN A 353 -8.49 -10.68 -10.38
C GLN A 353 -7.42 -11.64 -10.90
N TYR A 354 -7.56 -12.93 -10.59
CA TYR A 354 -6.65 -13.97 -11.04
C TYR A 354 -6.63 -14.07 -12.57
N ASP A 355 -7.81 -14.11 -13.20
CA ASP A 355 -7.96 -14.19 -14.66
C ASP A 355 -7.41 -12.93 -15.38
N LEU A 356 -7.45 -11.77 -14.72
CA LEU A 356 -6.90 -10.51 -15.22
C LEU A 356 -5.42 -10.30 -14.90
N SER A 357 -4.79 -11.21 -14.15
CA SER A 357 -3.38 -11.12 -13.78
C SER A 357 -3.01 -9.85 -12.99
N LEU A 358 -3.84 -9.45 -12.00
CA LEU A 358 -3.63 -8.26 -11.16
C LEU A 358 -3.16 -8.62 -9.73
N LYS A 359 -2.16 -7.90 -9.19
CA LYS A 359 -1.61 -8.11 -7.82
C LYS A 359 -2.57 -7.57 -6.74
N ASP A 360 -2.52 -8.18 -5.56
CA ASP A 360 -3.35 -7.79 -4.40
C ASP A 360 -3.16 -6.32 -4.01
N ASP A 361 -1.91 -5.86 -3.85
CA ASP A 361 -1.62 -4.49 -3.41
C ASP A 361 -2.15 -3.45 -4.42
N TYR A 362 -2.08 -3.77 -5.71
CA TYR A 362 -2.59 -2.92 -6.77
C TYR A 362 -4.12 -2.91 -6.80
N ILE A 363 -4.76 -4.08 -6.60
CA ILE A 363 -6.21 -4.16 -6.46
C ILE A 363 -6.71 -3.38 -5.25
N GLN A 364 -5.99 -3.37 -4.12
CA GLN A 364 -6.36 -2.56 -2.96
C GLN A 364 -6.44 -1.07 -3.30
N LEU A 365 -5.45 -0.53 -4.02
CA LEU A 365 -5.45 0.87 -4.49
C LEU A 365 -6.63 1.14 -5.44
N VAL A 366 -6.84 0.25 -6.41
CA VAL A 366 -7.90 0.37 -7.41
C VAL A 366 -9.30 0.27 -6.78
N GLU A 367 -9.50 -0.66 -5.85
CA GLU A 367 -10.74 -0.79 -5.08
C GLU A 367 -10.98 0.44 -4.22
N ALA A 368 -9.97 0.95 -3.51
CA ALA A 368 -10.09 2.15 -2.67
C ALA A 368 -10.59 3.35 -3.49
N ARG A 369 -10.04 3.56 -4.69
CA ARG A 369 -10.52 4.62 -5.61
C ARG A 369 -11.92 4.36 -6.15
N ALA A 370 -12.21 3.13 -6.57
CA ALA A 370 -13.55 2.78 -7.04
C ALA A 370 -14.60 2.92 -5.94
N ILE A 371 -14.23 2.59 -4.69
CA ILE A 371 -15.01 2.86 -3.48
C ILE A 371 -15.16 4.37 -3.30
N ALA A 372 -14.09 5.17 -3.34
CA ALA A 372 -14.16 6.63 -3.24
C ALA A 372 -15.12 7.25 -4.28
N ASN A 373 -15.03 6.83 -5.53
CA ASN A 373 -15.92 7.28 -6.61
C ASN A 373 -17.37 6.79 -6.42
N TYR A 374 -17.56 5.57 -5.94
CA TYR A 374 -18.87 5.04 -5.56
C TYR A 374 -19.46 5.79 -4.35
N ILE A 375 -18.64 6.15 -3.37
CA ILE A 375 -19.00 6.97 -2.21
C ILE A 375 -19.46 8.35 -2.68
N ASN A 376 -18.68 8.98 -3.55
CA ASN A 376 -18.96 10.33 -4.09
C ASN A 376 -20.23 10.38 -4.96
N SER A 377 -20.72 9.24 -5.46
CA SER A 377 -21.91 9.15 -6.31
C SER A 377 -23.19 8.73 -5.56
N ASP A 378 -23.14 8.49 -4.25
CA ASP A 378 -24.27 8.08 -3.40
C ASP A 378 -24.88 9.31 -2.69
N GLU A 379 -26.04 9.79 -3.19
CA GLU A 379 -26.75 10.99 -2.69
C GLU A 379 -27.08 10.93 -1.19
N SER A 380 -27.27 9.72 -0.64
CA SER A 380 -27.60 9.55 0.78
C SER A 380 -26.45 9.99 1.69
N ILE A 381 -25.20 9.87 1.24
CA ILE A 381 -23.98 10.15 2.02
C ILE A 381 -23.47 11.56 1.84
N GLN A 382 -23.69 12.16 0.67
CA GLN A 382 -23.45 13.59 0.47
C GLN A 382 -24.21 14.45 1.50
N SER A 383 -25.40 14.01 1.91
CA SER A 383 -26.18 14.71 2.95
C SER A 383 -25.52 14.67 4.34
N TYR A 384 -24.82 13.59 4.71
CA TYR A 384 -24.12 13.47 5.99
C TYR A 384 -22.88 14.35 6.03
N ASP A 385 -22.05 14.29 4.99
CA ASP A 385 -20.85 15.12 4.90
C ASP A 385 -21.17 16.61 4.84
N LEU A 386 -22.22 17.00 4.10
CA LEU A 386 -22.66 18.39 4.06
C LEU A 386 -23.15 18.87 5.43
N ASN A 387 -23.90 18.03 6.15
CA ASN A 387 -24.40 18.36 7.49
C ASN A 387 -23.25 18.48 8.49
N ILE A 388 -22.32 17.53 8.52
CA ILE A 388 -21.16 17.57 9.42
C ILE A 388 -20.28 18.79 9.11
N LYS A 389 -19.97 19.05 7.84
CA LYS A 389 -19.21 20.25 7.43
C LYS A 389 -19.93 21.53 7.85
N THR A 390 -21.24 21.60 7.69
CA THR A 390 -22.05 22.74 8.11
C THR A 390 -21.97 22.94 9.63
N ILE A 391 -22.09 21.87 10.41
CA ILE A 391 -21.95 21.92 11.87
C ILE A 391 -20.56 22.41 12.26
N LEU A 392 -19.50 21.76 11.75
CA LEU A 392 -18.11 22.08 12.09
C LEU A 392 -17.73 23.53 11.76
N ASN A 393 -18.26 24.07 10.66
CA ASN A 393 -18.04 25.48 10.29
C ASN A 393 -18.69 26.49 11.26
N ASN A 394 -19.65 26.07 12.07
CA ASN A 394 -20.27 26.91 13.10
C ASN A 394 -19.55 26.79 14.46
N PHE A 395 -18.60 25.87 14.64
CA PHE A 395 -17.84 25.82 15.89
C PHE A 395 -16.95 27.07 16.04
N PRO A 396 -16.86 27.67 17.24
CA PRO A 396 -15.95 28.78 17.48
C PRO A 396 -14.51 28.35 17.24
N LYS A 397 -13.71 29.22 16.63
CA LYS A 397 -12.29 28.99 16.35
C LYS A 397 -11.47 29.13 17.64
N ARG A 398 -11.49 28.08 18.46
CA ARG A 398 -10.71 27.94 19.71
C ARG A 398 -9.77 26.73 19.59
N LEU A 399 -8.67 26.75 20.35
CA LEU A 399 -7.76 25.61 20.44
C LEU A 399 -8.47 24.43 21.11
N LYS A 400 -8.55 23.29 20.43
CA LYS A 400 -9.26 22.11 20.94
C LYS A 400 -8.38 21.32 21.90
N VAL A 401 -8.92 20.94 23.05
CA VAL A 401 -8.15 20.29 24.13
C VAL A 401 -8.67 18.87 24.36
N ILE A 402 -7.75 17.90 24.39
CA ILE A 402 -8.01 16.50 24.75
C ILE A 402 -7.14 16.17 25.96
N ILE A 403 -7.74 15.67 27.03
CA ILE A 403 -7.02 15.22 28.23
C ILE A 403 -6.97 13.69 28.21
N VAL A 404 -5.77 13.11 28.33
CA VAL A 404 -5.53 11.66 28.37
C VAL A 404 -4.98 11.27 29.74
N CYS A 405 -5.74 10.47 30.47
CA CYS A 405 -5.48 10.03 31.84
C CYS A 405 -5.36 8.52 31.96
N GLY A 406 -4.87 8.05 33.11
CA GLY A 406 -4.76 6.63 33.45
C GLY A 406 -3.43 6.27 34.09
N PHE A 407 -3.37 5.12 34.76
CA PHE A 407 -2.18 4.64 35.46
C PHE A 407 -0.95 4.47 34.57
N LEU A 408 0.22 4.44 35.20
CA LEU A 408 1.48 4.15 34.48
C LEU A 408 1.38 2.81 33.76
N GLY A 409 1.82 2.77 32.49
CA GLY A 409 1.78 1.57 31.68
C GLY A 409 0.41 1.19 31.10
N SER A 410 -0.65 1.98 31.30
CA SER A 410 -1.98 1.69 30.74
C SER A 410 -2.09 1.85 29.22
N GLY A 411 -1.13 2.56 28.61
CA GLY A 411 -1.08 2.79 27.17
C GLY A 411 -1.49 4.20 26.72
N LYS A 412 -1.38 5.21 27.60
CA LYS A 412 -1.64 6.63 27.29
C LYS A 412 -0.81 7.14 26.11
N SER A 413 0.52 7.07 26.18
CA SER A 413 1.39 7.56 25.11
C SER A 413 1.18 6.77 23.80
N THR A 414 0.85 5.47 23.89
CA THR A 414 0.44 4.66 22.72
C THR A 414 -0.86 5.18 22.10
N LEU A 415 -1.86 5.56 22.90
CA LEU A 415 -3.08 6.19 22.40
C LEU A 415 -2.78 7.50 21.66
N ILE A 416 -1.97 8.37 22.25
CA ILE A 416 -1.61 9.66 21.66
C ILE A 416 -0.90 9.44 20.32
N ASN A 417 0.04 8.50 20.26
CA ASN A 417 0.71 8.12 19.02
C ASN A 417 -0.26 7.58 17.96
N ASN A 418 -1.24 6.77 18.35
CA ASN A 418 -2.25 6.26 17.43
C ASN A 418 -3.15 7.39 16.92
N ILE A 419 -3.49 8.37 17.75
CA ILE A 419 -4.26 9.56 17.33
C ILE A 419 -3.47 10.33 16.27
N ILE A 420 -2.20 10.63 16.52
CA ILE A 420 -1.36 11.42 15.60
C ILE A 420 -1.17 10.69 14.27
N LYS A 421 -0.88 9.38 14.29
CA LYS A 421 -0.66 8.59 13.07
C LYS A 421 -1.88 8.49 12.16
N GLN A 422 -3.08 8.54 12.72
CA GLN A 422 -4.32 8.47 11.95
C GLN A 422 -4.69 9.81 11.29
N VAL A 423 -3.93 10.88 11.57
CA VAL A 423 -4.26 12.26 11.20
C VAL A 423 -3.03 12.99 10.67
N SER A 424 -2.83 12.98 9.35
CA SER A 424 -1.64 13.59 8.71
C SER A 424 -1.72 15.11 8.49
N ASN A 425 -2.92 15.70 8.56
CA ASN A 425 -3.18 17.06 8.07
C ASN A 425 -3.40 18.09 9.18
N LEU A 426 -3.27 17.72 10.47
CA LEU A 426 -3.52 18.60 11.60
C LEU A 426 -2.26 18.81 12.44
N LYS A 427 -2.16 19.99 13.05
CA LYS A 427 -1.04 20.36 13.93
C LYS A 427 -1.41 20.14 15.39
N PHE A 428 -0.64 19.32 16.07
CA PHE A 428 -0.82 19.00 17.49
C PHE A 428 0.25 19.66 18.35
N ALA A 429 -0.16 20.20 19.50
CA ALA A 429 0.71 20.48 20.64
C ALA A 429 0.46 19.41 21.71
N ILE A 430 1.52 18.91 22.35
CA ILE A 430 1.42 17.86 23.38
C ILE A 430 2.05 18.38 24.67
N SER A 431 1.33 18.27 25.78
CA SER A 431 1.80 18.65 27.11
C SER A 431 1.70 17.46 28.07
N VAL A 432 2.77 17.19 28.81
CA VAL A 432 2.80 16.12 29.82
C VAL A 432 2.77 16.76 31.20
N PHE A 433 1.79 16.39 32.02
CA PHE A 433 1.56 16.93 33.36
C PHE A 433 2.04 15.96 34.44
N GLU A 434 3.22 16.19 35.01
CA GLU A 434 3.76 15.44 36.15
C GLU A 434 3.51 16.12 37.50
N PHE A 435 3.32 15.32 38.55
CA PHE A 435 3.23 15.78 39.93
C PHE A 435 4.55 15.43 40.65
N GLY A 436 5.38 16.41 41.01
CA GLY A 436 6.61 16.20 41.78
C GLY A 436 7.63 17.33 41.64
N GLU A 437 8.32 17.67 42.74
CA GLU A 437 9.47 18.58 42.74
C GLU A 437 10.64 17.93 42.00
N ILE A 438 11.08 18.54 40.90
CA ILE A 438 12.38 18.24 40.30
C ILE A 438 13.23 19.51 40.40
N ASN A 439 14.41 19.38 41.01
CA ASN A 439 15.38 20.44 41.17
C ASN A 439 15.77 21.01 39.80
N ILE A 440 15.59 22.32 39.65
CA ILE A 440 15.85 23.09 38.43
C ILE A 440 17.33 23.42 38.38
N ASP A 441 18.03 22.96 37.34
CA ASP A 441 19.34 23.49 36.93
C ASP A 441 19.66 23.14 35.46
N GLU A 442 18.73 23.34 34.51
CA GLU A 442 19.07 23.32 33.06
C GLU A 442 18.28 24.38 32.25
N GLU A 443 18.95 25.04 31.30
CA GLU A 443 18.54 26.26 30.59
C GLU A 443 17.34 26.11 29.61
N PRO A 444 16.60 27.19 29.28
CA PRO A 444 15.25 27.14 28.70
C PRO A 444 15.16 26.95 27.16
N ASN A 445 16.24 26.65 26.45
CA ASN A 445 16.29 26.90 24.99
C ASN A 445 16.38 25.67 24.07
N ASN A 446 16.17 24.45 24.57
CA ASN A 446 16.10 23.27 23.71
C ASN A 446 14.73 22.60 23.83
N ALA A 447 14.00 22.50 22.71
CA ALA A 447 12.90 21.55 22.58
C ALA A 447 13.47 20.15 22.84
N ILE A 448 13.15 19.57 24.00
CA ILE A 448 13.60 18.23 24.35
C ILE A 448 12.76 17.26 23.52
N MET A 449 13.43 16.55 22.59
CA MET A 449 12.86 15.39 21.92
C MET A 449 12.52 14.35 23.00
N MET A 450 11.25 14.19 23.36
CA MET A 450 10.82 13.09 24.23
C MET A 450 10.89 11.78 23.45
N GLU A 451 11.63 10.80 23.98
CA GLU A 451 11.64 9.43 23.44
C GLU A 451 10.21 8.88 23.40
N GLY A 452 9.75 8.46 22.21
CA GLY A 452 8.49 7.74 22.04
C GLY A 452 7.40 8.46 21.25
N PHE A 453 7.58 9.72 20.83
CA PHE A 453 6.68 10.39 19.88
C PHE A 453 7.36 10.54 18.50
N PRO A 454 6.67 10.22 17.39
CA PRO A 454 7.26 10.30 16.06
C PRO A 454 7.59 11.75 15.68
N TYR A 455 8.85 12.02 15.34
CA TYR A 455 9.23 13.22 14.59
C TYR A 455 9.10 12.88 13.11
N ASP A 456 8.21 13.57 12.41
CA ASP A 456 7.96 13.37 11.00
C ASP A 456 7.88 14.74 10.31
N GLU A 457 8.80 14.96 9.37
CA GLU A 457 8.91 16.21 8.59
C GLU A 457 7.72 16.38 7.64
N ASP A 458 7.04 15.29 7.25
CA ASP A 458 5.90 15.32 6.33
C ASP A 458 4.56 15.65 7.04
N ASN A 459 4.41 15.26 8.32
CA ASN A 459 3.16 15.43 9.08
C ASN A 459 3.02 16.77 9.83
N LYS A 460 3.99 17.70 9.69
CA LYS A 460 4.02 19.01 10.39
C LYS A 460 3.67 18.92 11.89
N CYS A 461 3.98 17.79 12.53
CA CYS A 461 3.73 17.56 13.95
C CYS A 461 4.93 18.07 14.73
N LYS A 462 4.75 19.14 15.51
CA LYS A 462 5.79 19.64 16.40
C LYS A 462 5.47 19.18 17.82
N VAL A 463 6.21 18.19 18.29
CA VAL A 463 6.17 17.77 19.70
C VAL A 463 6.87 18.86 20.52
N CYS A 464 6.10 19.84 20.97
CA CYS A 464 6.60 20.85 21.89
C CYS A 464 6.59 20.29 23.32
N GLY A 465 7.62 19.51 23.66
CA GLY A 465 7.82 19.01 25.02
C GLY A 465 8.18 20.16 25.97
N PHE A 466 7.24 20.59 26.81
CA PHE A 466 7.52 21.56 27.87
C PHE A 466 7.46 20.88 29.23
N HIS A 467 8.57 21.00 29.97
CA HIS A 467 8.67 20.61 31.37
C HIS A 467 8.43 21.86 32.23
N TYR A 468 7.58 21.79 33.25
CA TYR A 468 7.75 22.63 34.45
C TYR A 468 7.21 21.92 35.69
N GLY A 469 8.11 21.70 36.64
CA GLY A 469 7.77 21.44 38.03
C GLY A 469 7.35 22.73 38.76
N GLY A 470 6.57 22.56 39.83
CA GLY A 470 6.36 23.57 40.86
C GLY A 470 5.03 24.34 40.82
N SER A 471 4.09 23.90 41.66
CA SER A 471 2.83 24.57 42.07
C SER A 471 1.76 24.84 40.99
N ILE A 472 0.51 24.92 41.47
CA ILE A 472 -0.75 24.87 40.72
C ILE A 472 -0.98 26.07 39.76
N ASP A 473 -0.13 27.10 39.78
CA ASP A 473 -0.44 28.46 39.30
C ASP A 473 0.19 28.95 37.98
N ASN A 474 0.88 28.14 37.17
CA ASN A 474 1.44 28.65 35.90
C ASN A 474 0.54 28.37 34.68
N THR A 475 -0.33 29.32 34.35
CA THR A 475 -1.06 29.47 33.07
C THR A 475 -0.13 29.72 31.87
N ASN A 476 1.13 30.06 32.11
CA ASN A 476 2.11 30.49 31.10
C ASN A 476 2.35 29.50 29.95
N SER A 477 2.28 28.18 30.17
CA SER A 477 2.61 27.20 29.12
C SER A 477 1.53 27.07 28.05
N VAL A 478 0.25 27.12 28.44
CA VAL A 478 -0.87 27.15 27.49
C VAL A 478 -0.92 28.51 26.79
N THR A 479 -0.64 29.60 27.51
CA THR A 479 -0.56 30.94 26.93
C THR A 479 0.54 31.03 25.87
N GLN A 480 1.72 30.42 26.09
CA GLN A 480 2.79 30.36 25.08
C GLN A 480 2.38 29.63 23.79
N ILE A 481 1.58 28.56 23.90
CA ILE A 481 1.03 27.85 22.72
C ILE A 481 0.02 28.74 22.00
N LEU A 482 -0.76 29.53 22.73
CA LEU A 482 -1.73 30.47 22.17
C LEU A 482 -1.06 31.70 21.54
N GLU A 483 0.11 32.11 22.05
CA GLU A 483 0.89 33.27 21.60
C GLU A 483 1.94 32.92 20.52
N SER A 484 2.16 31.64 20.20
CA SER A 484 3.16 31.24 19.21
C SER A 484 2.80 31.70 17.80
N GLU A 485 3.80 32.06 16.99
CA GLU A 485 3.59 32.40 15.57
C GLU A 485 3.05 31.20 14.75
N GLU A 486 3.26 29.98 15.24
CA GLU A 486 2.69 28.76 14.68
C GLU A 486 1.25 28.55 15.19
N SER A 487 0.30 28.28 14.29
CA SER A 487 -1.07 27.91 14.66
C SER A 487 -1.22 26.41 14.90
N TYR A 488 -1.75 26.01 16.06
CA TYR A 488 -2.08 24.62 16.40
C TYR A 488 -3.59 24.35 16.33
N ASP A 489 -3.96 23.15 15.88
CA ASP A 489 -5.37 22.73 15.79
C ASP A 489 -5.84 22.06 17.09
N TYR A 490 -4.96 21.30 17.74
CA TYR A 490 -5.25 20.53 18.95
C TYR A 490 -4.13 20.63 19.99
N LEU A 491 -4.52 20.64 21.27
CA LEU A 491 -3.67 20.45 22.44
C LEU A 491 -4.04 19.13 23.12
N ILE A 492 -3.10 18.19 23.19
CA ILE A 492 -3.25 16.93 23.93
C ILE A 492 -2.51 17.04 25.26
N ILE A 493 -3.19 16.79 26.36
CA ILE A 493 -2.63 16.82 27.71
C ILE A 493 -2.55 15.39 28.23
N GLU A 494 -1.34 14.84 28.30
CA GLU A 494 -1.08 13.60 29.02
C GLU A 494 -0.92 13.89 30.50
N THR A 495 -1.66 13.19 31.36
CA THR A 495 -1.50 13.33 32.82
C THR A 495 -0.63 12.21 33.37
N SER A 496 0.11 12.46 34.45
CA SER A 496 0.83 11.41 35.18
C SER A 496 -0.11 10.29 35.67
N GLY A 497 0.48 9.14 36.00
CA GLY A 497 -0.26 7.93 36.38
C GLY A 497 -1.24 8.10 37.54
N LEU A 498 -0.97 9.04 38.45
CA LEU A 498 -1.75 9.29 39.66
C LEU A 498 -2.44 10.66 39.66
N ALA A 499 -2.34 11.42 38.57
CA ALA A 499 -2.92 12.75 38.50
C ALA A 499 -4.45 12.70 38.50
N ASP A 500 -5.04 13.68 39.19
CA ASP A 500 -6.46 13.99 39.16
C ASP A 500 -6.78 14.81 37.89
N PRO A 501 -7.67 14.35 36.99
CA PRO A 501 -8.06 15.11 35.80
C PRO A 501 -8.88 16.37 36.11
N LEU A 502 -9.61 16.43 37.23
CA LEU A 502 -10.55 17.52 37.48
C LEU A 502 -9.86 18.89 37.57
N PRO A 503 -8.80 19.09 38.36
CA PRO A 503 -8.09 20.36 38.41
C PRO A 503 -7.58 20.83 37.03
N ILE A 504 -7.19 19.90 36.17
CA ILE A 504 -6.72 20.20 34.80
C ILE A 504 -7.90 20.63 33.93
N ALA A 505 -9.00 19.88 33.95
CA ALA A 505 -10.21 20.21 33.21
C ALA A 505 -10.79 21.58 33.62
N LEU A 506 -10.81 21.88 34.92
CA LEU A 506 -11.29 23.16 35.45
C LEU A 506 -10.49 24.37 34.94
N LYS A 507 -9.21 24.21 34.58
CA LYS A 507 -8.42 25.30 33.96
C LYS A 507 -9.04 25.73 32.63
N PHE A 508 -9.44 24.78 31.79
CA PHE A 508 -10.05 25.05 30.49
C PHE A 508 -11.52 25.47 30.58
N LEU A 509 -12.21 25.11 31.68
CA LEU A 509 -13.63 25.42 31.87
C LEU A 509 -13.89 26.70 32.67
N GLY A 510 -12.96 27.13 33.53
CA GLY A 510 -13.20 28.15 34.55
C GLY A 510 -12.29 29.37 34.56
N THR A 511 -11.27 29.43 33.70
CA THR A 511 -10.29 30.55 33.66
C THR A 511 -10.39 31.35 32.36
N GLU A 512 -9.50 32.33 32.17
CA GLU A 512 -9.34 33.09 30.91
C GLU A 512 -9.13 32.17 29.69
N LEU A 513 -8.63 30.94 29.90
CA LEU A 513 -8.46 29.95 28.84
C LEU A 513 -9.80 29.47 28.26
N ARG A 514 -10.93 29.64 28.96
CA ARG A 514 -12.26 29.21 28.49
C ARG A 514 -12.64 29.84 27.15
N ASP A 515 -12.30 31.10 26.94
CA ASP A 515 -12.66 31.81 25.72
C ASP A 515 -11.71 31.50 24.55
N LEU A 516 -10.52 30.97 24.85
CA LEU A 516 -9.46 30.66 23.89
C LEU A 516 -9.38 29.17 23.53
N THR A 517 -9.95 28.30 24.38
CA THR A 517 -9.84 26.84 24.25
C THR A 517 -11.21 26.15 24.32
N SER A 518 -11.29 24.91 23.83
CA SER A 518 -12.50 24.08 23.92
C SER A 518 -12.14 22.67 24.36
N LEU A 519 -12.58 22.26 25.56
CA LEU A 519 -12.31 20.93 26.11
C LEU A 519 -13.21 19.88 25.46
N GLU A 520 -12.67 19.14 24.49
CA GLU A 520 -13.42 18.17 23.69
C GLU A 520 -13.63 16.83 24.39
N SER A 521 -12.61 16.30 25.06
CA SER A 521 -12.72 14.98 25.69
C SER A 521 -11.73 14.79 26.82
N ILE A 522 -12.20 14.10 27.87
CA ILE A 522 -11.37 13.50 28.91
C ILE A 522 -11.41 11.98 28.70
N ILE A 523 -10.27 11.39 28.34
CA ILE A 523 -10.13 9.98 28.00
C ILE A 523 -9.30 9.30 29.09
N THR A 524 -9.87 8.29 29.75
CA THR A 524 -9.16 7.52 30.78
C THR A 524 -8.82 6.13 30.27
N VAL A 525 -7.53 5.81 30.20
CA VAL A 525 -7.01 4.52 29.73
C VAL A 525 -6.77 3.58 30.92
N VAL A 526 -7.48 2.46 30.92
CA VAL A 526 -7.48 1.42 31.96
C VAL A 526 -6.82 0.16 31.42
N ASP A 527 -5.80 -0.36 32.12
CA ASP A 527 -5.08 -1.59 31.76
C ASP A 527 -5.88 -2.83 32.18
N ALA A 528 -6.55 -3.53 31.28
CA ALA A 528 -7.38 -4.68 31.67
C ALA A 528 -6.60 -5.84 32.34
N ASP A 529 -5.29 -5.96 32.08
CA ASP A 529 -4.45 -7.02 32.65
C ASP A 529 -3.99 -6.69 34.08
N ASN A 530 -3.49 -5.46 34.29
CA ASN A 530 -2.91 -5.08 35.57
C ASN A 530 -3.88 -4.39 36.54
N TYR A 531 -5.04 -3.94 36.07
CA TYR A 531 -5.99 -3.25 36.95
C TYR A 531 -6.64 -4.23 37.93
N SER A 532 -6.33 -4.05 39.22
CA SER A 532 -6.81 -4.86 40.34
C SER A 532 -7.91 -4.15 41.13
N LEU A 533 -8.61 -4.89 42.00
CA LEU A 533 -9.59 -4.31 42.94
C LEU A 533 -8.94 -3.28 43.89
N ASP A 534 -7.69 -3.50 44.29
CA ASP A 534 -6.96 -2.55 45.14
C ASP A 534 -6.67 -1.22 44.42
N LEU A 535 -6.44 -1.28 43.10
CA LEU A 535 -6.28 -0.09 42.26
C LEU A 535 -7.60 0.69 42.13
N PHE A 536 -8.76 0.03 41.98
CA PHE A 536 -10.08 0.71 41.98
C PHE A 536 -10.37 1.46 43.28
N ASN A 537 -9.86 0.96 44.41
CA ASN A 537 -10.06 1.59 45.71
C ASN A 537 -9.16 2.81 45.95
N SER A 538 -8.29 3.17 44.99
CA SER A 538 -7.49 4.38 45.09
C SER A 538 -8.28 5.63 44.69
N GLU A 539 -8.00 6.74 45.36
CA GLU A 539 -8.61 8.05 45.04
C GLU A 539 -8.31 8.50 43.61
N ALA A 540 -7.10 8.19 43.11
CA ALA A 540 -6.71 8.47 41.74
C ALA A 540 -7.56 7.70 40.72
N ALA A 541 -7.77 6.40 40.91
CA ALA A 541 -8.63 5.59 40.06
C ALA A 541 -10.08 6.10 40.05
N TYR A 542 -10.62 6.36 41.24
CA TYR A 542 -11.97 6.89 41.40
C TYR A 542 -12.14 8.20 40.64
N SER A 543 -11.21 9.15 40.81
CA SER A 543 -11.25 10.44 40.12
C SER A 543 -11.12 10.28 38.59
N GLN A 544 -10.11 9.53 38.13
CA GLN A 544 -9.86 9.31 36.70
C GLN A 544 -11.07 8.70 35.99
N ILE A 545 -11.81 7.80 36.63
CA ILE A 545 -13.03 7.20 36.07
C ILE A 545 -14.22 8.16 36.17
N THR A 546 -14.40 8.82 37.31
CA THR A 546 -15.52 9.76 37.56
C THR A 546 -15.57 10.87 36.51
N TYR A 547 -14.42 11.46 36.19
CA TYR A 547 -14.36 12.58 35.25
C TYR A 547 -14.12 12.17 33.78
N ALA A 548 -13.95 10.88 33.49
CA ALA A 548 -13.78 10.41 32.12
C ALA A 548 -15.05 10.64 31.29
N ASP A 549 -14.95 11.31 30.15
CA ASP A 549 -16.01 11.30 29.15
C ASP A 549 -16.08 9.88 28.53
N ILE A 550 -14.91 9.27 28.31
CA ILE A 550 -14.76 7.93 27.73
C ILE A 550 -13.68 7.15 28.49
N VAL A 551 -13.99 5.90 28.81
CA VAL A 551 -13.05 4.96 29.42
C VAL A 551 -12.58 3.97 28.34
N LEU A 552 -11.28 3.95 28.06
CA LEU A 552 -10.66 2.98 27.18
C LEU A 552 -10.14 1.81 28.02
N LEU A 553 -10.81 0.68 27.94
CA LEU A 553 -10.36 -0.57 28.54
C LEU A 553 -9.39 -1.26 27.58
N ASN A 554 -8.09 -1.09 27.80
CA ASN A 554 -7.00 -1.50 26.92
C ASN A 554 -6.43 -2.87 27.32
N LYS A 555 -5.58 -3.47 26.46
CA LYS A 555 -4.95 -4.80 26.66
C LYS A 555 -5.95 -5.93 26.86
N THR A 556 -7.12 -5.81 26.23
CA THR A 556 -8.21 -6.77 26.37
C THR A 556 -7.89 -8.15 25.79
N ASP A 557 -6.85 -8.26 24.98
CA ASP A 557 -6.28 -9.51 24.48
C ASP A 557 -5.54 -10.35 25.54
N LEU A 558 -5.09 -9.72 26.63
CA LEU A 558 -4.35 -10.40 27.70
C LEU A 558 -5.27 -11.04 28.76
N VAL A 559 -6.58 -10.77 28.71
CA VAL A 559 -7.53 -11.17 29.74
C VAL A 559 -8.79 -11.83 29.19
N GLY A 560 -9.37 -12.74 29.96
CA GLY A 560 -10.62 -13.42 29.61
C GLY A 560 -11.87 -12.55 29.80
N THR A 561 -12.99 -12.97 29.18
CA THR A 561 -14.28 -12.26 29.21
C THR A 561 -14.83 -12.03 30.61
N VAL A 562 -14.67 -12.99 31.53
CA VAL A 562 -15.12 -12.87 32.93
C VAL A 562 -14.47 -11.68 33.64
N LYS A 563 -13.16 -11.51 33.47
CA LYS A 563 -12.44 -10.37 34.06
C LYS A 563 -12.87 -9.06 33.41
N LEU A 564 -13.06 -9.03 32.09
CA LEU A 564 -13.55 -7.85 31.38
C LEU A 564 -14.96 -7.41 31.84
N ASP A 565 -15.85 -8.35 32.15
CA ASP A 565 -17.19 -8.05 32.63
C ASP A 565 -17.18 -7.57 34.09
N LEU A 566 -16.31 -8.14 34.93
CA LEU A 566 -16.06 -7.64 36.29
C LEU A 566 -15.52 -6.19 36.26
N LEU A 567 -14.47 -5.92 35.49
CA LEU A 567 -13.90 -4.57 35.35
C LEU A 567 -14.94 -3.57 34.85
N LYS A 568 -15.79 -3.98 33.89
CA LYS A 568 -16.90 -3.16 33.41
C LYS A 568 -17.89 -2.83 34.53
N SER A 569 -18.22 -3.81 35.38
CA SER A 569 -19.10 -3.59 36.53
C SER A 569 -18.49 -2.61 37.53
N GLU A 570 -17.19 -2.73 37.83
CA GLU A 570 -16.52 -1.82 38.76
C GLU A 570 -16.44 -0.38 38.23
N ILE A 571 -16.12 -0.20 36.96
CA ILE A 571 -16.15 1.14 36.32
C ILE A 571 -17.57 1.74 36.42
N ASN A 572 -18.60 0.94 36.18
CA ASN A 572 -20.00 1.40 36.29
C ASN A 572 -20.43 1.66 37.73
N ASN A 573 -19.86 0.98 38.73
CA ASN A 573 -20.10 1.26 40.15
C ASN A 573 -19.57 2.64 40.54
N ILE A 574 -18.44 3.05 39.97
CA ILE A 574 -17.85 4.38 40.19
C ILE A 574 -18.65 5.45 39.43
N LYS A 575 -18.93 5.20 38.15
CA LYS A 575 -19.67 6.12 37.29
C LYS A 575 -20.71 5.36 36.49
N GLU A 576 -21.95 5.45 36.94
CA GLU A 576 -23.09 4.97 36.18
C GLU A 576 -23.15 5.67 34.82
N GLY A 577 -23.48 4.94 33.76
CA GLY A 577 -23.52 5.52 32.41
C GLY A 577 -22.15 5.67 31.73
N SER A 578 -21.09 5.05 32.28
CA SER A 578 -19.75 5.08 31.68
C SER A 578 -19.71 4.50 30.26
N ARG A 579 -19.11 5.27 29.35
CA ARG A 579 -18.87 4.85 27.97
C ARG A 579 -17.54 4.13 27.89
N ILE A 580 -17.61 2.81 27.84
CA ILE A 580 -16.45 1.93 27.90
C ILE A 580 -16.18 1.35 26.53
N ILE A 581 -14.99 1.64 25.98
CA ILE A 581 -14.52 1.09 24.71
C ILE A 581 -13.42 0.06 25.02
N ARG A 582 -13.64 -1.18 24.62
CA ARG A 582 -12.64 -2.25 24.67
C ARG A 582 -11.67 -2.09 23.50
N CYS A 583 -10.36 -2.09 23.77
CA CYS A 583 -9.33 -1.99 22.75
C CYS A 583 -8.10 -2.86 23.04
N LYS A 584 -7.26 -2.98 22.01
CA LYS A 584 -5.93 -3.60 22.04
C LYS A 584 -4.94 -2.54 21.53
N ASN A 585 -3.75 -2.47 22.11
CA ASN A 585 -2.72 -1.48 21.74
C ASN A 585 -3.22 -0.03 21.67
N SER A 586 -4.22 0.33 22.49
CA SER A 586 -4.88 1.65 22.47
C SER A 586 -5.45 2.05 21.10
N GLU A 587 -5.83 1.08 20.26
CA GLU A 587 -6.48 1.34 18.97
C GLU A 587 -7.97 1.65 19.16
N VAL A 588 -8.40 2.81 18.70
CA VAL A 588 -9.79 3.28 18.80
C VAL A 588 -10.15 4.13 17.58
N LEU A 589 -11.42 4.10 17.19
CA LEU A 589 -11.96 4.99 16.16
C LEU A 589 -12.00 6.42 16.70
N LEU A 590 -11.25 7.33 16.07
CA LEU A 590 -11.20 8.73 16.48
C LEU A 590 -12.58 9.40 16.61
N PRO A 591 -13.57 9.13 15.73
CA PRO A 591 -14.92 9.67 15.89
C PRO A 591 -15.64 9.31 17.19
N PHE A 592 -15.20 8.27 17.92
CA PHE A 592 -15.74 8.00 19.24
C PHE A 592 -15.15 8.91 20.31
N ILE A 593 -13.90 9.35 20.18
CA ILE A 593 -13.15 10.03 21.23
C ILE A 593 -12.87 11.51 20.97
N SER A 594 -12.94 11.99 19.72
CA SER A 594 -12.67 13.38 19.35
C SER A 594 -13.46 13.83 18.11
N ASN A 595 -13.49 15.14 17.84
CA ASN A 595 -13.99 15.68 16.57
C ASN A 595 -12.96 15.58 15.43
N LEU A 596 -11.80 14.98 15.68
CA LEU A 596 -10.79 14.69 14.68
C LEU A 596 -11.37 13.88 13.50
N HIS A 597 -11.11 14.32 12.28
CA HIS A 597 -11.54 13.67 11.02
C HIS A 597 -13.06 13.42 10.88
N LEU A 598 -13.92 14.13 11.63
CA LEU A 598 -15.37 13.97 11.47
C LEU A 598 -15.87 14.35 10.08
N ASP A 599 -15.20 15.28 9.40
CA ASP A 599 -15.44 15.66 8.00
C ASP A 599 -15.13 14.53 6.99
N ASN A 600 -14.48 13.46 7.45
CA ASN A 600 -14.20 12.24 6.71
C ASN A 600 -14.77 11.00 7.43
N ILE A 601 -15.79 11.14 8.27
CA ILE A 601 -16.30 10.03 9.09
C ILE A 601 -16.75 8.81 8.27
N HIS A 602 -17.13 8.99 6.99
CA HIS A 602 -17.44 7.88 6.10
C HIS A 602 -16.25 6.97 5.78
N PHE A 603 -15.02 7.49 5.82
CA PHE A 603 -13.80 6.67 5.78
C PHE A 603 -13.80 5.65 6.92
N TYR A 604 -14.13 6.10 8.14
CA TYR A 604 -14.23 5.23 9.32
C TYR A 604 -15.36 4.20 9.19
N ILE A 605 -16.52 4.60 8.63
CA ILE A 605 -17.67 3.70 8.43
C ILE A 605 -17.35 2.61 7.37
N ARG A 606 -16.59 2.93 6.33
CA ARG A 606 -16.45 2.09 5.13
C ARG A 606 -15.12 1.31 5.03
N GLU A 607 -14.01 1.86 5.53
CA GLU A 607 -12.69 1.20 5.44
C GLU A 607 -12.32 0.39 6.68
N ILE A 608 -12.60 0.90 7.89
CA ILE A 608 -12.09 0.29 9.14
C ILE A 608 -12.88 -0.96 9.55
N LYS A 609 -13.96 -1.32 8.83
CA LYS A 609 -14.78 -2.53 9.06
C LYS A 609 -15.28 -2.69 10.50
N ASP A 610 -15.42 -1.62 11.31
CA ASP A 610 -16.09 -1.76 12.61
C ASP A 610 -17.60 -1.70 12.40
N ALA A 611 -18.22 -2.87 12.22
CA ALA A 611 -19.67 -3.04 12.08
C ALA A 611 -20.48 -2.45 13.25
N SER A 612 -19.81 -2.05 14.33
CA SER A 612 -20.46 -1.39 15.46
C SER A 612 -20.64 0.12 15.27
N LEU A 613 -19.83 0.84 14.45
CA LEU A 613 -19.99 2.30 14.28
C LEU A 613 -21.31 2.63 13.59
N SER A 614 -22.13 3.48 14.23
CA SER A 614 -23.42 3.93 13.71
C SER A 614 -23.53 5.44 13.83
N LEU A 615 -24.12 6.07 12.81
CA LEU A 615 -24.40 7.50 12.77
C LEU A 615 -25.89 7.73 12.63
N VAL A 616 -26.39 8.74 13.34
CA VAL A 616 -27.76 9.21 13.19
C VAL A 616 -27.74 10.70 12.91
N ASN A 617 -28.23 11.09 11.75
CA ASN A 617 -28.50 12.49 11.41
C ASN A 617 -29.91 12.86 11.81
N PHE A 618 -30.06 14.03 12.38
CA PHE A 618 -31.34 14.65 12.64
C PHE A 618 -31.35 16.07 12.09
N GLN A 619 -32.34 16.38 11.27
CA GLN A 619 -32.58 17.72 10.75
C GLN A 619 -34.03 18.10 10.95
N SER A 620 -34.28 19.33 11.42
CA SER A 620 -35.64 19.86 11.47
C SER A 620 -35.68 21.38 11.33
N TYR A 621 -36.77 21.88 10.77
CA TYR A 621 -37.08 23.31 10.64
C TYR A 621 -38.14 23.74 11.66
N ARG A 622 -38.16 23.10 12.83
CA ARG A 622 -39.02 23.44 13.96
C ARG A 622 -38.15 23.63 15.20
N PRO A 623 -38.43 24.64 16.03
CA PRO A 623 -37.65 24.84 17.24
C PRO A 623 -37.90 23.72 18.25
N PHE A 624 -36.88 23.43 19.06
CA PHE A 624 -37.02 22.62 20.26
C PHE A 624 -37.52 23.48 21.43
N SER A 625 -38.14 22.84 22.42
CA SER A 625 -38.27 23.42 23.75
C SER A 625 -37.04 23.08 24.59
N VAL A 626 -36.44 24.09 25.23
CA VAL A 626 -35.29 23.91 26.12
C VAL A 626 -35.56 22.83 27.17
N LYS A 627 -36.73 22.87 27.82
CA LYS A 627 -37.08 21.93 28.90
C LYS A 627 -37.16 20.48 28.40
N LYS A 628 -37.76 20.26 27.23
CA LYS A 628 -37.92 18.92 26.67
C LYS A 628 -36.58 18.35 26.21
N PHE A 629 -35.76 19.18 25.57
CA PHE A 629 -34.43 18.77 25.12
C PHE A 629 -33.46 18.50 26.29
N GLN A 630 -33.51 19.31 27.35
CA GLN A 630 -32.77 19.03 28.57
C GLN A 630 -33.15 17.66 29.16
N ASN A 631 -34.45 17.35 29.25
CA ASN A 631 -34.90 16.03 29.67
C ASN A 631 -34.41 14.90 28.74
N PHE A 632 -34.28 15.15 27.44
CA PHE A 632 -33.70 14.19 26.51
C PHE A 632 -32.23 13.90 26.86
N LEU A 633 -31.42 14.93 27.11
CA LEU A 633 -30.01 14.75 27.51
C LEU A 633 -29.87 14.05 28.87
N ASP A 634 -30.66 14.44 29.85
CA ASP A 634 -30.50 13.97 31.23
C ASP A 634 -31.04 12.54 31.45
N ASN A 635 -32.16 12.18 30.80
CA ASN A 635 -32.91 10.98 31.14
C ASN A 635 -33.11 9.99 29.98
N ILE A 636 -32.94 10.42 28.72
CA ILE A 636 -33.25 9.61 27.54
C ILE A 636 -31.99 9.24 26.75
N TYR A 637 -30.94 10.06 26.83
CA TYR A 637 -29.75 9.98 26.00
C TYR A 637 -29.08 8.60 26.07
N PRO A 638 -29.07 7.82 24.96
CA PRO A 638 -28.55 6.46 24.98
C PRO A 638 -27.05 6.37 25.31
N ILE A 639 -26.68 5.41 26.17
CA ILE A 639 -25.30 5.18 26.61
C ILE A 639 -24.36 4.73 25.47
N ASN A 640 -24.91 4.15 24.42
CA ASN A 640 -24.17 3.71 23.24
C ASN A 640 -23.86 4.86 22.27
N ILE A 641 -24.30 6.09 22.55
CA ILE A 641 -23.83 7.29 21.85
C ILE A 641 -22.58 7.82 22.56
N TYR A 642 -21.45 7.86 21.85
CA TYR A 642 -20.19 8.35 22.38
C TYR A 642 -20.01 9.84 22.15
N ARG A 643 -20.54 10.37 21.05
CA ARG A 643 -20.50 11.80 20.73
C ARG A 643 -21.78 12.29 20.08
N CYS A 644 -22.06 13.57 20.26
CA CYS A 644 -23.00 14.30 19.44
C CYS A 644 -22.47 15.69 19.13
N ILE A 645 -22.60 16.14 17.89
CA ILE A 645 -22.35 17.52 17.51
C ILE A 645 -23.59 18.08 16.84
N GLY A 646 -23.82 19.39 16.96
CA GLY A 646 -24.90 19.99 16.22
C GLY A 646 -25.12 21.47 16.42
N ILE A 647 -26.05 22.00 15.63
CA ILE A 647 -26.57 23.35 15.72
C ILE A 647 -28.03 23.23 16.15
N MET A 648 -28.42 23.98 17.16
CA MET A 648 -29.74 23.92 17.76
C MET A 648 -30.44 25.28 17.74
N TRP A 649 -31.75 25.20 17.54
CA TRP A 649 -32.70 26.28 17.58
C TRP A 649 -33.77 25.95 18.62
N PHE A 650 -33.85 26.78 19.66
CA PHE A 650 -34.89 26.72 20.68
C PHE A 650 -35.94 27.82 20.49
N GLU A 651 -37.18 27.54 20.88
CA GLU A 651 -38.27 28.53 20.88
C GLU A 651 -37.99 29.64 21.90
N GLU A 652 -37.42 29.27 23.04
CA GLU A 652 -37.15 30.17 24.16
C GLU A 652 -35.88 31.02 23.96
N SER A 653 -35.16 30.87 22.85
CA SER A 653 -33.90 31.59 22.59
C SER A 653 -33.85 32.17 21.17
N SER A 654 -33.37 33.41 21.06
CA SER A 654 -33.10 34.05 19.78
C SER A 654 -31.73 33.67 19.19
N LYS A 655 -30.88 32.96 19.95
CA LYS A 655 -29.51 32.59 19.57
C LYS A 655 -29.46 31.24 18.85
N LYS A 656 -28.36 31.02 18.14
CA LYS A 656 -27.94 29.74 17.57
C LYS A 656 -27.08 29.03 18.61
N HIS A 657 -27.41 27.80 18.96
CA HIS A 657 -26.65 27.06 19.98
C HIS A 657 -25.82 25.96 19.32
N VAL A 658 -24.50 25.96 19.51
CA VAL A 658 -23.61 24.91 19.02
C VAL A 658 -23.41 23.89 20.14
N LEU A 659 -23.89 22.67 19.91
CA LEU A 659 -23.82 21.55 20.84
C LEU A 659 -22.58 20.71 20.57
N LEU A 660 -21.86 20.39 21.64
CA LEU A 660 -20.89 19.32 21.69
C LEU A 660 -21.21 18.41 22.87
N VAL A 661 -21.44 17.13 22.61
CA VAL A 661 -21.56 16.08 23.63
C VAL A 661 -20.39 15.13 23.48
N SER A 662 -19.65 14.93 24.57
CA SER A 662 -18.55 13.98 24.68
C SER A 662 -18.84 13.08 25.86
N GLY A 663 -19.12 11.83 25.53
CA GLY A 663 -19.74 10.92 26.47
C GLY A 663 -21.02 11.48 27.08
N GLY A 664 -21.04 11.67 28.41
CA GLY A 664 -22.20 12.22 29.13
C GLY A 664 -22.14 13.73 29.34
N ARG A 665 -20.99 14.36 29.03
CA ARG A 665 -20.78 15.79 29.23
C ARG A 665 -21.20 16.53 27.97
N PHE A 666 -21.96 17.60 28.13
CA PHE A 666 -22.32 18.49 27.03
C PHE A 666 -21.77 19.90 27.25
N MET A 667 -21.49 20.59 26.15
CA MET A 667 -21.11 21.99 26.07
C MET A 667 -22.00 22.69 25.05
N LEU A 668 -22.33 23.94 25.36
CA LEU A 668 -23.12 24.81 24.50
C LEU A 668 -22.39 26.14 24.32
N ASP A 669 -22.21 26.54 23.07
CA ASP A 669 -21.75 27.88 22.69
C ASP A 669 -22.88 28.63 21.98
N ASP A 670 -23.03 29.91 22.31
CA ASP A 670 -24.07 30.78 21.77
C ASP A 670 -23.52 31.66 20.65
N LEU A 671 -24.17 31.63 19.49
CA LEU A 671 -23.85 32.42 18.32
C LEU A 671 -25.10 33.15 17.81
N ASP A 672 -24.90 34.12 16.92
CA ASP A 672 -26.00 34.79 16.22
C ASP A 672 -26.37 34.02 14.93
N TRP A 673 -27.66 34.01 14.61
CA TRP A 673 -28.13 33.59 13.29
C TRP A 673 -27.80 34.68 12.27
N GLN A 674 -27.27 34.32 11.10
CA GLN A 674 -26.97 35.33 10.07
C GLN A 674 -28.25 35.82 9.38
N ASN A 675 -29.26 34.95 9.26
CA ASN A 675 -30.60 35.30 8.81
C ASN A 675 -31.66 34.34 9.40
N GLU A 676 -32.93 34.72 9.36
CA GLU A 676 -34.03 33.89 9.89
C GLU A 676 -34.27 32.61 9.07
N LYS A 677 -33.88 32.59 7.79
CA LYS A 677 -34.05 31.44 6.90
C LYS A 677 -33.08 30.29 7.20
N GLU A 678 -32.02 30.56 7.95
CA GLU A 678 -31.05 29.57 8.42
C GLU A 678 -31.49 28.81 9.67
N ARG A 679 -32.57 29.24 10.35
CA ARG A 679 -33.01 28.61 11.59
C ARG A 679 -33.43 27.16 11.35
N GLN A 680 -32.61 26.25 11.85
CA GLN A 680 -32.84 24.81 11.79
C GLN A 680 -32.11 24.14 12.95
N ASN A 681 -32.60 22.98 13.35
CA ASN A 681 -31.86 22.03 14.16
C ASN A 681 -31.14 21.07 13.24
N LEU A 682 -29.85 20.87 13.48
CA LEU A 682 -29.02 19.90 12.79
C LEU A 682 -28.11 19.20 13.80
N LEU A 683 -28.32 17.91 14.01
CA LEU A 683 -27.58 17.10 14.98
C LEU A 683 -27.03 15.84 14.30
N VAL A 684 -25.83 15.45 14.71
CA VAL A 684 -25.19 14.20 14.30
C VAL A 684 -24.79 13.44 15.55
N PHE A 685 -25.32 12.23 15.72
CA PHE A 685 -24.98 11.33 16.81
C PHE A 685 -24.06 10.24 16.31
N ILE A 686 -23.00 9.97 17.08
CA ILE A 686 -21.96 9.01 16.73
C ILE A 686 -21.86 8.00 17.86
N GLY A 687 -22.09 6.74 17.52
CA GLY A 687 -22.32 5.71 18.53
C GLY A 687 -22.06 4.31 18.04
N ARG A 688 -22.39 3.33 18.90
CA ARG A 688 -22.40 1.92 18.54
C ARG A 688 -23.79 1.32 18.48
N ASN A 689 -24.15 0.68 17.37
CA ASN A 689 -25.47 0.04 17.17
C ASN A 689 -26.63 0.98 17.55
N LEU A 690 -26.64 2.18 16.98
CA LEU A 690 -27.65 3.20 17.32
C LEU A 690 -29.02 2.83 16.76
N ASP A 691 -30.05 2.98 17.59
CA ASP A 691 -31.45 2.89 17.16
C ASP A 691 -31.89 4.25 16.60
N THR A 692 -31.78 4.38 15.27
CA THR A 692 -32.10 5.59 14.53
C THR A 692 -33.55 6.03 14.74
N GLU A 693 -34.50 5.09 14.68
CA GLU A 693 -35.94 5.41 14.81
C GLU A 693 -36.25 5.91 16.21
N PHE A 694 -35.71 5.26 17.23
CA PHE A 694 -35.86 5.69 18.61
C PHE A 694 -35.30 7.09 18.84
N ILE A 695 -34.05 7.35 18.43
CA ILE A 695 -33.39 8.66 18.62
C ILE A 695 -34.17 9.77 17.91
N ILE A 696 -34.56 9.56 16.66
CA ILE A 696 -35.34 10.54 15.89
C ILE A 696 -36.70 10.80 16.54
N SER A 697 -37.42 9.74 16.94
CA SER A 697 -38.72 9.86 17.61
C SER A 697 -38.62 10.69 18.90
N LYS A 698 -37.59 10.44 19.72
CA LYS A 698 -37.37 11.19 20.96
C LYS A 698 -36.96 12.64 20.75
N LEU A 699 -36.21 12.93 19.69
CA LEU A 699 -35.94 14.32 19.31
C LEU A 699 -37.17 15.05 18.80
N GLN A 700 -38.07 14.36 18.08
CA GLN A 700 -39.34 14.96 17.64
C GLN A 700 -40.27 15.28 18.81
N GLU A 701 -40.26 14.49 19.88
CA GLU A 701 -40.97 14.81 21.13
C GLU A 701 -40.46 16.11 21.78
N CYS A 702 -39.23 16.55 21.46
CA CYS A 702 -38.64 17.78 21.97
C CYS A 702 -39.13 19.06 21.27
N PHE A 703 -39.90 18.99 20.18
CA PHE A 703 -40.42 20.18 19.52
C PHE A 703 -41.28 21.04 20.46
N ALA A 704 -41.17 22.36 20.33
CA ALA A 704 -41.91 23.33 21.13
C ALA A 704 -43.43 23.26 20.87
#